data_AF-A0A818LDG3-F1
#
_entry.id   AF-A0A818LDG3-F1
#
_cell.length_a   1.000
_cell.length_b   1.000
_cell.length_c   1.000
_cell.angle_alpha   90.00
_cell.angle_beta   90.00
_cell.angle_gamma   90.00
#
_symmetry.space_group_name_H-M   'P 1'
#
loop_
_entity.id
_entity.type
_entity.pdbx_description
1 polymer ?
#
loop_
_entity_poly.entity_id
_entity_poly.type
_entity_poly.pdbx_seq_one_letter_code
_entity_poly.pdbx_strand_id
1 'polypeptide(L)'
;MVRLSMGSLGAQSSGKIINMMTNDVQTVDHLGLDAHFLWIGTLETIVVLVILWSHVGFTILLAMIYTLMVISVQILCGKVMQIIWTKRVQQTDLRIKLMNEIVKSIHLVKMYVWERPFQLKVERVRRKETFYVILKSLMNTVKIVNGYSFSLIFFLIVFGLLWYRRAPFNTDFFTIAFVLISYLRHTYLHGFATSCVNISQYWVAVQRIQEFLNAGEFNQQKMIVIENEFNSENKLTVDIQNLSSTWESSSFQLRNVTFSARTGELIIVIGSIASGKSSLLMTLLGEMKMIGGAVKLNRNARFCYVPQESWIFSDSIKENILFGMEFNEKKFNESIYAAGYANFQYGDSTLVGDNGIILSGGQKARLSLARALYRDEDIYLLDDPLSAVDVQVARHIFEKCILGRLRSKMCILVTHQIQFLKYATTILFLDKGNQLASGTYSQLHQMCPEFKQWTQTNTNNPRLDSSSASDTATSNMMVGSKYTRKVQYLKIFGKQFLLEIYLIVQHFHQLRTLTIGSSYNSHAIPPQSTQPIVLHLPHLKRLNVTGINEIFHLVEAAPNLDYLKIDLNSLNMALDDRGTCELLQKRIVHLEVTNIQEIDSIPLDIIAQKFNNLRDIFLWVEKSTVFIDSLILAVLSMWKDKSLRSFYIKGSLTDDVSKNLSQWLMNHSHLDSEDLFLVEYDSKWITVWSQ
;
A
#
# COMPACT_ATOMS: atom_id res chain seq x y z
N MET A 1 8.59 -26.46 -3.98
CA MET A 1 7.62 -25.35 -4.11
C MET A 1 6.43 -25.73 -4.97
N VAL A 2 6.64 -26.06 -6.25
CA VAL A 2 5.56 -26.37 -7.20
C VAL A 2 4.69 -27.57 -6.79
N ARG A 3 5.19 -28.46 -5.94
CA ARG A 3 4.50 -29.66 -5.44
C ARG A 3 3.95 -29.54 -4.02
N LEU A 4 3.93 -28.35 -3.40
CA LEU A 4 3.36 -28.20 -2.06
C LEU A 4 1.84 -28.38 -2.08
N SER A 5 1.26 -29.03 -1.06
CA SER A 5 -0.20 -29.08 -0.93
C SER A 5 -0.77 -27.68 -0.73
N MET A 6 -2.00 -27.41 -1.20
CA MET A 6 -2.63 -26.10 -1.03
C MET A 6 -2.85 -25.73 0.45
N GLY A 7 -3.05 -26.72 1.33
CA GLY A 7 -3.08 -26.50 2.78
C GLY A 7 -1.73 -26.04 3.33
N SER A 8 -0.64 -26.68 2.91
CA SER A 8 0.73 -26.30 3.28
C SER A 8 1.14 -24.96 2.66
N LEU A 9 0.71 -24.67 1.43
CA LEU A 9 0.95 -23.40 0.75
C LEU A 9 0.24 -22.23 1.44
N GLY A 10 -0.99 -22.44 1.93
CA GLY A 10 -1.71 -21.45 2.74
C GLY A 10 -1.00 -21.14 4.06
N ALA A 11 -0.31 -22.11 4.66
CA ALA A 11 0.49 -21.92 5.87
C ALA A 11 1.85 -21.23 5.60
N GLN A 12 2.43 -21.42 4.42
CA GLN A 12 3.71 -20.84 4.02
C GLN A 12 3.50 -19.59 3.17
N SER A 13 3.55 -18.40 3.77
CA SER A 13 3.42 -17.16 3.01
C SER A 13 4.53 -17.01 1.97
N SER A 14 4.22 -16.42 0.81
CA SER A 14 5.21 -16.14 -0.24
C SER A 14 6.41 -15.33 0.27
N GLY A 15 6.16 -14.40 1.20
CA GLY A 15 7.21 -13.64 1.87
C GLY A 15 8.14 -14.51 2.73
N LYS A 16 7.61 -15.52 3.42
CA LYS A 16 8.43 -16.46 4.21
C LYS A 16 9.32 -17.30 3.30
N ILE A 17 8.80 -17.74 2.15
CA ILE A 17 9.55 -18.49 1.15
C ILE A 17 10.70 -17.64 0.56
N ILE A 18 10.41 -16.41 0.14
CA ILE A 18 11.43 -15.49 -0.40
C ILE A 18 12.50 -15.20 0.65
N ASN A 19 12.09 -14.90 1.89
CA ASN A 19 13.03 -14.65 2.99
C ASN A 19 13.93 -15.84 3.28
N MET A 20 13.41 -17.07 3.19
CA MET A 20 14.21 -18.28 3.34
C MET A 20 15.25 -18.39 2.22
N MET A 21 14.87 -18.12 0.96
CA MET A 21 15.81 -18.12 -0.17
C MET A 21 16.87 -17.02 -0.06
N THR A 22 16.49 -15.81 0.35
CA THR A 22 17.41 -14.67 0.34
C THR A 22 18.27 -14.59 1.59
N ASN A 23 17.71 -14.84 2.78
CA ASN A 23 18.42 -14.62 4.05
C ASN A 23 18.86 -15.93 4.71
N ASP A 24 18.03 -16.97 4.73
CA ASP A 24 18.37 -18.22 5.42
C ASP A 24 19.47 -18.98 4.67
N VAL A 25 19.41 -19.04 3.33
CA VAL A 25 20.47 -19.62 2.51
C VAL A 25 21.79 -18.85 2.66
N GLN A 26 21.75 -17.52 2.67
CA GLN A 26 22.96 -16.69 2.93
C GLN A 26 23.54 -16.95 4.32
N THR A 27 22.69 -17.13 5.33
CA THR A 27 23.14 -17.45 6.69
C THR A 27 23.84 -18.82 6.74
N VAL A 28 23.35 -19.79 5.96
CA VAL A 28 24.00 -21.10 5.79
C VAL A 28 25.36 -20.96 5.12
N ASP A 29 25.47 -20.14 4.08
CA ASP A 29 26.72 -19.91 3.35
C ASP A 29 27.81 -19.27 4.24
N HIS A 30 27.45 -18.23 5.00
CA HIS A 30 28.38 -17.52 5.88
C HIS A 30 28.90 -18.36 7.06
N LEU A 31 28.16 -19.38 7.52
CA LEU A 31 28.61 -20.25 8.60
C LEU A 31 29.94 -20.94 8.26
N GLY A 32 30.11 -21.34 7.00
CA GLY A 32 31.27 -22.11 6.55
C GLY A 32 32.60 -21.42 6.85
N LEU A 33 32.62 -20.09 6.93
CA LEU A 33 33.83 -19.32 7.26
C LEU A 33 33.94 -19.05 8.77
N ASP A 34 32.83 -18.68 9.42
CA ASP A 34 32.85 -18.21 10.81
C ASP A 34 32.95 -19.36 11.84
N ALA A 35 32.36 -20.52 11.55
CA ALA A 35 32.34 -21.63 12.51
C ALA A 35 33.75 -22.13 12.88
N HIS A 36 34.74 -21.93 12.00
CA HIS A 36 36.10 -22.36 12.25
C HIS A 36 36.77 -21.64 13.42
N PHE A 37 36.36 -20.41 13.73
CA PHE A 37 36.94 -19.64 14.83
C PHE A 37 36.67 -20.25 16.22
N LEU A 38 35.66 -21.11 16.39
CA LEU A 38 35.38 -21.73 17.69
C LEU A 38 36.41 -22.78 18.08
N TRP A 39 36.73 -23.69 17.15
CA TRP A 39 37.72 -24.74 17.41
C TRP A 39 39.14 -24.21 17.24
N ILE A 40 39.40 -23.34 16.25
CA ILE A 40 40.71 -22.68 16.11
C ILE A 40 41.03 -21.87 17.36
N GLY A 41 40.07 -21.09 17.87
CA GLY A 41 40.34 -20.26 19.04
C GLY A 41 40.55 -21.05 20.32
N THR A 42 39.83 -22.15 20.52
CA THR A 42 40.10 -23.03 21.67
C THR A 42 41.46 -23.71 21.56
N LEU A 43 41.86 -24.22 20.40
CA LEU A 43 43.20 -24.78 20.20
C LEU A 43 44.30 -23.74 20.39
N GLU A 44 44.15 -22.55 19.80
CA GLU A 44 45.12 -21.46 19.92
C GLU A 44 45.32 -21.04 21.38
N THR A 45 44.23 -20.97 22.16
CA THR A 45 44.32 -20.63 23.59
C THR A 45 45.06 -21.67 24.40
N ILE A 46 44.85 -22.95 24.11
CA ILE A 46 45.60 -24.05 24.75
C ILE A 46 47.09 -23.94 24.40
N VAL A 47 47.43 -23.77 23.11
CA VAL A 47 48.83 -23.68 22.67
C VAL A 47 49.55 -22.49 23.31
N VAL A 48 48.94 -21.30 23.31
CA VAL A 48 49.53 -20.11 23.93
C VAL A 48 49.71 -20.31 25.44
N LEU A 49 48.73 -20.90 26.13
CA LEU A 49 48.83 -21.17 27.57
C LEU A 49 49.95 -22.18 27.89
N VAL A 50 50.14 -23.22 27.07
CA VAL A 50 51.22 -24.21 27.25
C VAL A 50 52.59 -23.58 27.03
N ILE A 51 52.76 -22.76 25.99
CA ILE A 51 54.03 -22.05 25.73
C ILE A 51 54.34 -21.11 26.90
N LEU A 52 53.38 -20.33 27.36
CA LEU A 52 53.59 -19.41 28.49
C LEU A 52 53.81 -20.18 29.82
N TRP A 53 53.17 -21.33 30.03
CA TRP A 53 53.42 -22.19 31.20
C TRP A 53 54.89 -22.62 31.27
N SER A 54 55.50 -22.98 30.14
CA SER A 54 56.89 -23.42 30.09
C SER A 54 57.90 -22.36 30.55
N HIS A 55 57.57 -21.07 30.38
CA HIS A 55 58.45 -19.95 30.74
C HIS A 55 58.15 -19.34 32.11
N VAL A 56 56.87 -19.27 32.51
CA VAL A 56 56.43 -18.51 33.69
C VAL A 56 56.02 -19.42 34.86
N GLY A 57 55.74 -20.70 34.58
CA GLY A 57 55.33 -21.70 35.56
C GLY A 57 53.91 -21.44 36.10
N PHE A 58 53.71 -21.75 37.39
CA PHE A 58 52.40 -21.75 38.06
C PHE A 58 51.64 -20.40 38.04
N THR A 59 52.35 -19.28 37.85
CA THR A 59 51.77 -17.93 37.80
C THR A 59 50.74 -17.75 36.67
N ILE A 60 50.80 -18.57 35.61
CA ILE A 60 49.84 -18.53 34.50
C ILE A 60 48.43 -18.98 34.92
N LEU A 61 48.26 -19.70 36.04
CA LEU A 61 46.94 -20.18 36.47
C LEU A 61 45.95 -19.05 36.75
N LEU A 62 46.42 -17.93 37.30
CA LEU A 62 45.58 -16.75 37.50
C LEU A 62 45.14 -16.14 36.16
N ALA A 63 46.04 -16.11 35.18
CA ALA A 63 45.74 -15.65 33.83
C ALA A 63 44.77 -16.63 33.11
N MET A 64 44.89 -17.94 33.37
CA MET A 64 43.98 -18.96 32.87
C MET A 64 42.57 -18.81 33.46
N ILE A 65 42.45 -18.59 34.78
CA ILE A 65 41.16 -18.29 35.42
C ILE A 65 40.53 -17.04 34.81
N TYR A 66 41.34 -16.00 34.57
CA TYR A 66 40.87 -14.78 33.90
C TYR A 66 40.38 -15.06 32.46
N THR A 67 41.08 -15.87 31.67
CA THR A 67 40.62 -16.25 30.32
C THR A 67 39.29 -16.98 30.33
N LEU A 68 39.09 -17.93 31.26
CA LEU A 68 37.82 -18.65 31.42
C LEU A 68 36.68 -17.71 31.83
N MET A 69 36.97 -16.73 32.70
CA MET A 69 36.02 -15.69 33.08
C MET A 69 35.60 -14.83 31.88
N VAL A 70 36.56 -14.41 31.04
CA VAL A 70 36.27 -13.61 29.83
C VAL A 70 35.45 -14.40 28.83
N ILE A 71 35.77 -15.69 28.58
CA ILE A 71 34.96 -16.58 27.74
C ILE A 71 33.52 -16.66 28.26
N SER A 72 33.35 -16.83 29.58
CA SER A 72 32.02 -16.90 30.20
C SER A 72 31.22 -15.62 30.00
N VAL A 73 31.85 -14.46 30.18
CA VAL A 73 31.23 -13.14 29.92
C VAL A 73 30.84 -13.00 28.44
N GLN A 74 31.70 -13.43 27.51
CA GLN A 74 31.39 -13.40 26.08
C GLN A 74 30.19 -14.27 25.71
N ILE A 75 30.06 -15.47 26.30
CA ILE A 75 28.90 -16.35 26.09
C ILE A 75 27.62 -15.67 26.60
N LEU A 76 27.67 -15.03 27.77
CA LEU A 76 26.52 -14.29 28.32
C LEU A 76 26.12 -13.12 27.42
N CYS A 77 27.09 -12.31 26.96
CA CYS A 77 26.85 -11.25 25.99
C CYS A 77 26.25 -11.79 24.69
N GLY A 78 26.70 -12.94 24.21
CA GLY A 78 26.13 -13.62 23.04
C GLY A 78 24.66 -13.99 23.22
N LYS A 79 24.29 -14.55 24.39
CA LYS A 79 22.88 -14.85 24.72
C LYS A 79 22.00 -13.60 24.74
N VAL A 80 22.48 -12.51 25.35
CA VAL A 80 21.74 -11.24 25.37
C VAL A 80 21.60 -10.67 23.95
N MET A 81 22.66 -10.73 23.15
CA MET A 81 22.66 -10.31 21.75
C MET A 81 21.64 -11.08 20.93
N GLN A 82 21.51 -12.39 21.16
CA GLN A 82 20.50 -13.23 20.52
C GLN A 82 19.07 -12.76 20.85
N ILE A 83 18.77 -12.47 22.11
CA ILE A 83 17.45 -11.97 22.53
C ILE A 83 17.12 -10.63 21.83
N ILE A 84 18.09 -9.72 21.77
CA ILE A 84 17.94 -8.42 21.09
C ILE A 84 17.70 -8.64 19.60
N TRP A 85 18.44 -9.56 18.97
CA TRP A 85 18.27 -9.89 17.56
C TRP A 85 16.87 -10.43 17.27
N THR A 86 16.37 -11.38 18.06
CA THR A 86 15.02 -11.93 17.89
C THR A 86 13.95 -10.84 17.99
N LYS A 87 14.05 -9.96 18.99
CA LYS A 87 13.11 -8.83 19.15
C LYS A 87 13.20 -7.85 17.98
N ARG A 88 14.39 -7.58 17.46
CA ARG A 88 14.59 -6.72 16.28
C ARG A 88 13.90 -7.33 15.05
N VAL A 89 14.17 -8.61 14.76
CA VAL A 89 13.60 -9.31 13.60
C VAL A 89 12.07 -9.27 13.65
N GLN A 90 11.46 -9.53 14.81
CA GLN A 90 10.00 -9.42 14.99
C GLN A 90 9.45 -8.03 14.62
N GLN A 91 10.13 -6.93 15.01
CA GLN A 91 9.68 -5.58 14.64
C GLN A 91 9.90 -5.30 13.15
N THR A 92 11.00 -5.76 12.57
CA THR A 92 11.28 -5.64 11.13
C THR A 92 10.21 -6.37 10.30
N ASP A 93 9.82 -7.59 10.69
CA ASP A 93 8.77 -8.36 10.02
C ASP A 93 7.43 -7.64 10.08
N LEU A 94 7.06 -7.09 11.24
CA LEU A 94 5.85 -6.28 11.39
C LEU A 94 5.85 -5.04 10.48
N ARG A 95 7.00 -4.35 10.36
CA ARG A 95 7.14 -3.20 9.47
C ARG A 95 6.98 -3.60 8.01
N ILE A 96 7.66 -4.66 7.58
CA ILE A 96 7.58 -5.14 6.19
C ILE A 96 6.16 -5.60 5.86
N LYS A 97 5.49 -6.30 6.78
CA LYS A 97 4.08 -6.67 6.63
C LYS A 97 3.18 -5.44 6.41
N LEU A 98 3.28 -4.43 7.28
CA LEU A 98 2.52 -3.19 7.15
C LEU A 98 2.82 -2.45 5.84
N MET A 99 4.09 -2.37 5.45
CA MET A 99 4.49 -1.75 4.18
C MET A 99 3.87 -2.48 2.98
N ASN A 100 3.93 -3.81 2.96
CA ASN A 100 3.35 -4.61 1.88
C ASN A 100 1.82 -4.44 1.80
N GLU A 101 1.12 -4.38 2.93
CA GLU A 101 -0.32 -4.10 2.97
C GLU A 101 -0.65 -2.69 2.42
N ILE A 102 0.14 -1.68 2.77
CA ILE A 102 -0.05 -0.29 2.29
C ILE A 102 0.23 -0.20 0.78
N VAL A 103 1.32 -0.80 0.29
CA VAL A 103 1.70 -0.76 -1.13
C VAL A 103 0.66 -1.48 -1.99
N LYS A 104 0.19 -2.66 -1.56
CA LYS A 104 -0.88 -3.41 -2.27
C LYS A 104 -2.17 -2.61 -2.39
N SER A 105 -2.48 -1.78 -1.40
CA SER A 105 -3.71 -1.01 -1.32
C SER A 105 -3.48 0.50 -1.50
N ILE A 106 -2.43 0.90 -2.22
CA ILE A 106 -2.03 2.32 -2.32
C ILE A 106 -3.12 3.20 -2.91
N HIS A 107 -3.88 2.70 -3.89
CA HIS A 107 -4.99 3.42 -4.50
C HIS A 107 -6.09 3.76 -3.47
N LEU A 108 -6.42 2.84 -2.57
CA LEU A 108 -7.41 3.08 -1.51
C LEU A 108 -6.89 4.07 -0.48
N VAL A 109 -5.62 3.95 -0.09
CA VAL A 109 -4.99 4.90 0.85
C VAL A 109 -5.02 6.32 0.28
N LYS A 110 -4.78 6.49 -1.02
CA LYS A 110 -4.88 7.76 -1.73
C LYS A 110 -6.31 8.27 -1.84
N MET A 111 -7.26 7.41 -2.18
CA MET A 111 -8.68 7.76 -2.30
C MET A 111 -9.26 8.28 -0.97
N TYR A 112 -8.87 7.67 0.16
CA TYR A 112 -9.34 8.07 1.49
C TYR A 112 -8.45 9.11 2.18
N VAL A 113 -7.35 9.56 1.55
CA VAL A 113 -6.39 10.52 2.11
C VAL A 113 -5.85 10.05 3.48
N TRP A 114 -5.56 8.75 3.59
CA TRP A 114 -5.12 8.10 4.83
C TRP A 114 -3.59 8.04 4.97
N GLU A 115 -2.83 8.81 4.20
CA GLU A 115 -1.37 8.73 4.22
C GLU A 115 -0.78 9.06 5.60
N ARG A 116 -1.25 10.14 6.25
CA ARG A 116 -0.75 10.56 7.57
C ARG A 116 -1.00 9.50 8.67
N PRO A 117 -2.23 8.95 8.84
CA PRO A 117 -2.47 7.86 9.79
C PRO A 117 -1.58 6.64 9.58
N PHE A 118 -1.40 6.19 8.33
CA PHE A 118 -0.54 5.06 8.02
C PHE A 118 0.94 5.36 8.24
N GLN A 119 1.40 6.56 7.90
CA GLN A 119 2.75 7.03 8.20
C GLN A 119 3.04 6.96 9.70
N LEU A 120 2.15 7.49 10.55
CA LEU A 120 2.31 7.44 12.02
C LEU A 120 2.31 6.01 12.55
N LYS A 121 1.51 5.11 11.97
CA LYS A 121 1.49 3.69 12.35
C LYS A 121 2.84 3.02 12.07
N VAL A 122 3.42 3.29 10.89
CA VAL A 122 4.74 2.77 10.48
C VAL A 122 5.84 3.37 11.35
N GLU A 123 5.79 4.66 11.63
CA GLU A 123 6.77 5.35 12.46
C GLU A 123 6.85 4.76 13.88
N ARG A 124 5.72 4.40 14.49
CA ARG A 124 5.72 3.74 15.81
C ARG A 124 6.46 2.40 15.81
N VAL A 125 6.26 1.58 14.78
CA VAL A 125 6.98 0.32 14.62
C VAL A 125 8.47 0.59 14.38
N ARG A 126 8.78 1.58 13.53
CA ARG A 126 10.15 1.97 13.25
C ARG A 126 10.89 2.48 14.48
N ARG A 127 10.27 3.26 15.36
CA ARG A 127 10.90 3.71 16.62
C ARG A 127 11.29 2.53 17.52
N LYS A 128 10.42 1.51 17.65
CA LYS A 128 10.73 0.28 18.39
C LYS A 128 11.86 -0.51 17.73
N GLU A 129 11.86 -0.64 16.41
CA GLU A 129 12.95 -1.27 15.67
C GLU A 129 14.29 -0.55 15.88
N THR A 130 14.30 0.79 15.74
CA THR A 130 15.50 1.61 15.94
C THR A 130 16.05 1.48 17.36
N PHE A 131 15.19 1.41 18.37
CA PHE A 131 15.62 1.16 19.75
C PHE A 131 16.45 -0.14 19.88
N TYR A 132 16.00 -1.24 19.28
CA TYR A 132 16.76 -2.50 19.30
C TYR A 132 18.03 -2.44 18.44
N VAL A 133 18.05 -1.65 17.36
CA VAL A 133 19.26 -1.40 16.57
C VAL A 133 20.31 -0.65 17.40
N ILE A 134 19.90 0.38 18.15
CA ILE A 134 20.78 1.12 19.05
C ILE A 134 21.30 0.19 20.15
N LEU A 135 20.42 -0.61 20.78
CA LEU A 135 20.83 -1.55 21.82
C LEU A 135 21.82 -2.61 21.29
N LYS A 136 21.63 -3.11 20.06
CA LYS A 136 22.59 -3.98 19.38
C LYS A 136 23.93 -3.28 19.18
N SER A 137 23.92 -2.02 18.72
CA SER A 137 25.14 -1.23 18.51
C SER A 137 25.91 -1.05 19.81
N LEU A 138 25.22 -0.70 20.91
CA LEU A 138 25.82 -0.59 22.24
C LEU A 138 26.44 -1.92 22.70
N MET A 139 25.76 -3.04 22.50
CA MET A 139 26.32 -4.36 22.82
C MET A 139 27.55 -4.70 22.00
N ASN A 140 27.60 -4.28 20.73
CA ASN A 140 28.78 -4.45 19.90
C ASN A 140 29.97 -3.62 20.42
N THR A 141 29.72 -2.39 20.89
CA THR A 141 30.74 -1.57 21.55
C THR A 141 31.28 -2.24 22.80
N VAL A 142 30.40 -2.79 23.65
CA VAL A 142 30.82 -3.55 24.86
C VAL A 142 31.69 -4.75 24.48
N LYS A 143 31.33 -5.49 23.42
CA LYS A 143 32.15 -6.60 22.90
C LYS A 143 33.56 -6.11 22.52
N ILE A 144 33.64 -5.02 21.76
CA ILE A 144 34.92 -4.46 21.29
C ILE A 144 35.78 -4.03 22.47
N VAL A 145 35.21 -3.27 23.41
CA VAL A 145 35.92 -2.81 24.62
C VAL A 145 36.42 -4.00 25.44
N ASN A 146 35.57 -5.00 25.69
CA ASN A 146 35.95 -6.19 26.44
C ASN A 146 37.13 -6.94 25.80
N GLY A 147 37.14 -7.06 24.47
CA GLY A 147 38.25 -7.71 23.74
C GLY A 147 39.58 -6.94 23.85
N TYR A 148 39.55 -5.60 23.79
CA TYR A 148 40.76 -4.80 23.99
C TYR A 148 41.23 -4.80 25.45
N SER A 149 40.30 -4.70 26.42
CA SER A 149 40.61 -4.77 27.85
C SER A 149 41.20 -6.11 28.26
N PHE A 150 40.77 -7.22 27.65
CA PHE A 150 41.30 -8.56 27.91
C PHE A 150 42.82 -8.62 27.76
N SER A 151 43.36 -8.12 26.64
CA SER A 151 44.81 -8.17 26.38
C SER A 151 45.61 -7.36 27.40
N LEU A 152 45.11 -6.20 27.81
CA LEU A 152 45.77 -5.33 28.79
C LEU A 152 45.76 -5.94 30.19
N ILE A 153 44.62 -6.45 30.64
CA ILE A 153 44.47 -7.02 31.99
C ILE A 153 45.24 -8.35 32.09
N PHE A 154 45.16 -9.20 31.06
CA PHE A 154 45.93 -10.46 31.02
C PHE A 154 47.43 -10.17 31.14
N PHE A 155 47.90 -9.18 30.40
CA PHE A 155 49.30 -8.74 30.44
C PHE A 155 49.69 -8.21 31.83
N LEU A 156 48.88 -7.33 32.44
CA LEU A 156 49.12 -6.81 33.78
C LEU A 156 49.16 -7.91 34.85
N ILE A 157 48.32 -8.95 34.73
CA ILE A 157 48.34 -10.10 35.65
C ILE A 157 49.66 -10.86 35.53
N VAL A 158 50.07 -11.23 34.31
CA VAL A 158 51.29 -12.02 34.08
C VAL A 158 52.53 -11.25 34.54
N PHE A 159 52.69 -10.00 34.11
CA PHE A 159 53.88 -9.20 34.44
C PHE A 159 53.88 -8.67 35.86
N GLY A 160 52.70 -8.34 36.42
CA GLY A 160 52.58 -7.95 37.82
C GLY A 160 52.98 -9.08 38.77
N LEU A 161 52.62 -10.33 38.45
CA LEU A 161 53.02 -11.50 39.23
C LEU A 161 54.51 -11.83 39.06
N LEU A 162 55.07 -11.70 37.86
CA LEU A 162 56.51 -11.85 37.63
C LEU A 162 57.33 -10.82 38.41
N TRP A 163 56.87 -9.58 38.43
CA TRP A 163 57.45 -8.51 39.23
C TRP A 163 57.38 -8.83 40.73
N TYR A 164 56.21 -9.24 41.22
CA TYR A 164 56.02 -9.63 42.63
C TYR A 164 56.96 -10.77 43.06
N ARG A 165 57.17 -11.77 42.18
CA ARG A 165 58.04 -12.92 42.46
C ARG A 165 59.54 -12.60 42.33
N ARG A 166 59.92 -11.37 41.95
CA ARG A 166 61.31 -10.95 41.67
C ARG A 166 62.03 -11.89 40.69
N ALA A 167 61.31 -12.40 39.69
CA ALA A 167 61.90 -13.21 38.64
C ALA A 167 62.76 -12.34 37.69
N PRO A 168 63.85 -12.86 37.10
CA PRO A 168 64.65 -12.11 36.15
C PRO A 168 63.81 -11.69 34.94
N PHE A 169 63.87 -10.41 34.60
CA PHE A 169 63.07 -9.83 33.51
C PHE A 169 63.81 -10.01 32.18
N ASN A 170 63.43 -11.03 31.41
CA ASN A 170 63.99 -11.25 30.07
C ASN A 170 63.19 -10.46 29.03
N THR A 171 63.86 -9.58 28.28
CA THR A 171 63.26 -8.78 27.21
C THR A 171 62.67 -9.63 26.08
N ASP A 172 63.30 -10.77 25.79
CA ASP A 172 62.85 -11.68 24.72
C ASP A 172 61.56 -12.40 25.11
N PHE A 173 61.42 -12.77 26.39
CA PHE A 173 60.18 -13.36 26.88
C PHE A 173 59.03 -12.35 26.84
N PHE A 174 59.32 -11.07 27.15
CA PHE A 174 58.32 -10.01 27.09
C PHE A 174 57.73 -9.83 25.70
N THR A 175 58.59 -9.80 24.67
CA THR A 175 58.15 -9.63 23.27
C THR A 175 57.36 -10.84 22.79
N ILE A 176 57.80 -12.06 23.10
CA ILE A 176 57.08 -13.30 22.77
C ILE A 176 55.71 -13.32 23.46
N ALA A 177 55.64 -13.05 24.75
CA ALA A 177 54.38 -13.03 25.50
C ALA A 177 53.41 -11.96 24.95
N PHE A 178 53.89 -10.76 24.65
CA PHE A 178 53.09 -9.70 24.06
C PHE A 178 52.49 -10.09 22.69
N VAL A 179 53.29 -10.73 21.83
CA VAL A 179 52.85 -11.21 20.51
C VAL A 179 51.81 -12.33 20.67
N LEU A 180 52.06 -13.33 21.51
CA LEU A 180 51.12 -14.43 21.74
C LEU A 180 49.78 -13.96 22.35
N ILE A 181 49.81 -13.02 23.30
CA ILE A 181 48.60 -12.41 23.87
C ILE A 181 47.84 -11.59 22.81
N SER A 182 48.57 -10.92 21.90
CA SER A 182 47.98 -10.16 20.81
C SER A 182 47.26 -11.04 19.79
N TYR A 183 47.76 -12.26 19.54
CA TYR A 183 47.08 -13.28 18.74
C TYR A 183 45.78 -13.76 19.40
N LEU A 184 45.84 -14.12 20.71
CA LEU A 184 44.65 -14.46 21.47
C LEU A 184 43.59 -13.35 21.42
N ARG A 185 44.00 -12.09 21.56
CA ARG A 185 43.11 -10.93 21.44
C ARG A 185 42.37 -10.93 20.10
N HIS A 186 43.05 -11.17 18.98
CA HIS A 186 42.42 -11.15 17.66
C HIS A 186 41.30 -12.19 17.57
N THR A 187 41.60 -13.41 18.01
CA THR A 187 40.68 -14.55 18.00
C THR A 187 39.46 -14.33 18.91
N TYR A 188 39.66 -13.76 20.10
CA TYR A 188 38.57 -13.43 21.02
C TYR A 188 37.73 -12.21 20.59
N LEU A 189 38.36 -11.22 19.94
CA LEU A 189 37.68 -9.99 19.50
C LEU A 189 36.84 -10.24 18.25
N HIS A 190 37.39 -10.94 17.25
CA HIS A 190 36.76 -11.10 15.95
C HIS A 190 35.99 -12.42 15.79
N GLY A 191 36.47 -13.52 16.38
CA GLY A 191 35.98 -14.86 16.07
C GLY A 191 34.95 -15.38 17.06
N PHE A 192 35.34 -15.56 18.32
CA PHE A 192 34.62 -16.48 19.23
C PHE A 192 33.16 -16.08 19.53
N ALA A 193 32.93 -14.88 20.07
CA ALA A 193 31.59 -14.43 20.44
C ALA A 193 30.62 -14.29 19.24
N THR A 194 31.15 -13.89 18.08
CA THR A 194 30.42 -13.73 16.82
C THR A 194 30.03 -15.09 16.25
N SER A 195 30.94 -16.06 16.30
CA SER A 195 30.70 -17.44 15.83
C SER A 195 29.61 -18.14 16.65
N CYS A 196 29.56 -17.92 17.97
CA CYS A 196 28.47 -18.42 18.82
C CYS A 196 27.09 -17.90 18.37
N VAL A 197 27.00 -16.62 18.01
CA VAL A 197 25.76 -16.01 17.52
C VAL A 197 25.41 -16.55 16.14
N ASN A 198 26.39 -16.71 15.25
CA ASN A 198 26.17 -17.17 13.87
C ASN A 198 25.74 -18.63 13.82
N ILE A 199 26.30 -19.52 14.67
CA ILE A 199 25.84 -20.91 14.80
C ILE A 199 24.39 -20.99 15.28
N SER A 200 24.02 -20.14 16.24
CA SER A 200 22.64 -20.08 16.71
C SER A 200 21.68 -19.66 15.59
N GLN A 201 22.04 -18.65 14.80
CA GLN A 201 21.25 -18.21 13.64
C GLN A 201 21.15 -19.29 12.56
N TYR A 202 22.27 -19.97 12.28
CA TYR A 202 22.30 -21.10 11.37
C TYR A 202 21.35 -22.20 11.80
N TRP A 203 21.36 -22.59 13.07
CA TRP A 203 20.49 -23.65 13.57
C TRP A 203 19.00 -23.33 13.32
N VAL A 204 18.61 -22.08 13.59
CA VAL A 204 17.24 -21.60 13.33
C VAL A 204 16.92 -21.59 11.82
N ALA A 205 17.86 -21.16 10.98
CA ALA A 205 17.70 -21.16 9.52
C ALA A 205 17.51 -22.58 8.97
N VAL A 206 18.35 -23.54 9.40
CA VAL A 206 18.24 -24.95 9.02
C VAL A 206 16.92 -25.54 9.48
N GLN A 207 16.50 -25.27 10.72
CA GLN A 207 15.20 -25.75 11.21
C GLN A 207 14.05 -25.24 10.34
N ARG A 208 14.06 -23.96 9.94
CA ARG A 208 13.03 -23.41 9.03
C ARG A 208 13.05 -24.05 7.65
N ILE A 209 14.25 -24.27 7.09
CA ILE A 209 14.41 -24.93 5.80
C ILE A 209 13.90 -26.38 5.88
N GLN A 210 14.24 -27.11 6.94
CA GLN A 210 13.80 -28.47 7.18
C GLN A 210 12.28 -28.55 7.36
N GLU A 211 11.68 -27.66 8.15
CA GLU A 211 10.22 -27.55 8.30
C GLU A 211 9.53 -27.30 6.96
N PHE A 212 10.14 -26.49 6.10
CA PHE A 212 9.63 -26.23 4.75
C PHE A 212 9.77 -27.45 3.82
N LEU A 213 10.92 -28.13 3.83
CA LEU A 213 11.18 -29.31 3.01
C LEU A 213 10.33 -30.53 3.44
N ASN A 214 9.98 -30.61 4.72
CA ASN A 214 9.10 -31.64 5.28
C ASN A 214 7.60 -31.27 5.20
N ALA A 215 7.25 -30.12 4.63
CA ALA A 215 5.86 -29.74 4.47
C ALA A 215 5.14 -30.73 3.53
N GLY A 216 3.84 -30.91 3.76
CA GLY A 216 3.04 -31.87 3.00
C GLY A 216 3.09 -31.58 1.50
N GLU A 217 3.55 -32.55 0.73
CA GLU A 217 3.49 -32.48 -0.73
C GLU A 217 2.09 -32.85 -1.22
N PHE A 218 1.71 -32.23 -2.31
CA PHE A 218 0.56 -32.65 -3.11
C PHE A 218 0.89 -34.02 -3.71
N ASN A 219 0.46 -35.09 -3.03
CA ASN A 219 0.30 -36.37 -3.69
C ASN A 219 -0.83 -36.19 -4.69
N GLN A 220 -0.54 -36.31 -5.99
CA GLN A 220 -1.56 -36.51 -7.02
C GLN A 220 -2.43 -37.68 -6.55
N GLN A 221 -3.54 -37.37 -5.89
CA GLN A 221 -4.50 -38.39 -5.54
C GLN A 221 -4.92 -38.98 -6.86
N LYS A 222 -4.76 -40.30 -6.98
CA LYS A 222 -5.21 -41.06 -8.13
C LYS A 222 -6.72 -40.80 -8.28
N MET A 223 -7.10 -39.78 -9.03
CA MET A 223 -8.37 -39.81 -9.75
C MET A 223 -8.37 -41.16 -10.46
N ILE A 224 -9.45 -41.91 -10.31
CA ILE A 224 -9.52 -43.28 -10.82
C ILE A 224 -9.57 -43.13 -12.34
N VAL A 225 -8.39 -43.11 -12.95
CA VAL A 225 -8.24 -43.10 -14.39
C VAL A 225 -8.60 -44.51 -14.86
N ILE A 226 -9.85 -44.67 -15.27
CA ILE A 226 -10.31 -45.94 -15.83
C ILE A 226 -9.63 -46.12 -17.18
N GLU A 227 -8.84 -47.19 -17.30
CA GLU A 227 -8.11 -47.54 -18.51
C GLU A 227 -9.01 -48.03 -19.65
N ASN A 228 -10.11 -48.70 -19.34
CA ASN A 228 -10.80 -49.53 -20.32
C ASN A 228 -12.32 -49.45 -20.09
N GLU A 229 -13.07 -49.31 -21.20
CA GLU A 229 -14.54 -49.20 -21.32
C GLU A 229 -15.18 -47.82 -21.58
N PHE A 230 -14.45 -46.85 -22.14
CA PHE A 230 -15.13 -45.92 -23.06
C PHE A 230 -15.09 -46.56 -24.46
N ASN A 231 -16.06 -47.45 -24.72
CA ASN A 231 -16.39 -47.86 -26.08
C ASN A 231 -16.41 -46.61 -26.96
N SER A 232 -15.85 -46.70 -28.18
CA SER A 232 -15.81 -45.62 -29.18
C SER A 232 -17.16 -44.96 -29.50
N GLU A 233 -18.26 -45.54 -29.01
CA GLU A 233 -19.63 -45.03 -29.12
C GLU A 233 -20.05 -44.13 -27.92
N ASN A 234 -19.45 -44.29 -26.74
CA ASN A 234 -19.76 -43.51 -25.54
C ASN A 234 -18.72 -42.40 -25.32
N LYS A 235 -19.01 -41.19 -25.87
CA LYS A 235 -18.23 -39.94 -25.72
C LYS A 235 -18.27 -39.34 -24.29
N LEU A 236 -18.27 -40.18 -23.27
CA LEU A 236 -18.37 -39.72 -21.88
C LEU A 236 -16.95 -39.43 -21.38
N THR A 237 -16.76 -38.20 -20.89
CA THR A 237 -15.43 -37.60 -20.70
C THR A 237 -15.11 -37.46 -19.21
N VAL A 238 -16.13 -37.14 -18.41
CA VAL A 238 -16.05 -37.03 -16.96
C VAL A 238 -17.28 -37.70 -16.34
N ASP A 239 -17.07 -38.65 -15.44
CA ASP A 239 -18.13 -39.25 -14.62
C ASP A 239 -17.77 -39.08 -13.14
N ILE A 240 -18.60 -38.33 -12.41
CA ILE A 240 -18.43 -38.06 -10.99
C ILE A 240 -19.54 -38.77 -10.23
N GLN A 241 -19.16 -39.62 -9.27
CA GLN A 241 -20.09 -40.38 -8.45
C GLN A 241 -19.86 -40.10 -6.96
N ASN A 242 -20.85 -39.51 -6.30
CA ASN A 242 -20.90 -39.21 -4.86
C ASN A 242 -19.62 -38.53 -4.33
N LEU A 243 -19.08 -37.59 -5.11
CA LEU A 243 -17.84 -36.90 -4.80
C LEU A 243 -17.99 -36.08 -3.53
N SER A 244 -17.09 -36.34 -2.59
CA SER A 244 -16.92 -35.54 -1.39
C SER A 244 -15.48 -35.09 -1.24
N SER A 245 -15.24 -33.78 -1.15
CA SER A 245 -13.90 -33.20 -1.07
C SER A 245 -13.83 -32.06 -0.04
N THR A 246 -12.63 -31.79 0.46
CA THR A 246 -12.39 -30.74 1.45
C THR A 246 -11.03 -30.07 1.23
N TRP A 247 -10.90 -28.83 1.70
CA TRP A 247 -9.60 -28.20 1.86
C TRP A 247 -8.98 -28.68 3.17
N GLU A 248 -7.68 -29.00 3.17
CA GLU A 248 -6.97 -29.55 4.34
C GLU A 248 -7.11 -28.72 5.63
N SER A 249 -7.37 -27.41 5.50
CA SER A 249 -7.47 -26.44 6.61
C SER A 249 -8.84 -25.79 6.77
N SER A 250 -9.89 -26.26 6.07
CA SER A 250 -11.23 -25.64 6.12
C SER A 250 -12.30 -26.58 6.70
N SER A 251 -13.30 -26.02 7.36
CA SER A 251 -14.53 -26.73 7.72
C SER A 251 -15.47 -26.95 6.54
N PHE A 252 -15.20 -26.31 5.40
CA PHE A 252 -16.02 -26.44 4.20
C PHE A 252 -15.76 -27.78 3.51
N GLN A 253 -16.84 -28.41 3.05
CA GLN A 253 -16.80 -29.70 2.37
C GLN A 253 -17.81 -29.69 1.22
N LEU A 254 -17.36 -30.12 0.05
CA LEU A 254 -18.26 -30.54 -1.01
C LEU A 254 -18.75 -31.94 -0.70
N ARG A 255 -20.06 -32.18 -0.79
CA ARG A 255 -20.68 -33.44 -0.38
C ARG A 255 -21.59 -33.98 -1.47
N ASN A 256 -21.42 -35.27 -1.75
CA ASN A 256 -22.29 -36.08 -2.62
C ASN A 256 -22.60 -35.41 -3.97
N VAL A 257 -21.59 -34.82 -4.61
CA VAL A 257 -21.74 -34.25 -5.96
C VAL A 257 -21.67 -35.40 -6.97
N THR A 258 -22.68 -35.51 -7.83
CA THR A 258 -22.81 -36.57 -8.83
C THR A 258 -23.28 -35.96 -10.15
N PHE A 259 -22.45 -36.08 -11.19
CA PHE A 259 -22.82 -35.73 -12.55
C PHE A 259 -21.92 -36.42 -13.57
N SER A 260 -22.45 -36.63 -14.77
CA SER A 260 -21.72 -37.15 -15.93
C SER A 260 -21.74 -36.14 -17.06
N ALA A 261 -20.62 -35.99 -17.75
CA ALA A 261 -20.43 -35.05 -18.84
C ALA A 261 -19.85 -35.72 -20.08
N ARG A 262 -20.34 -35.34 -21.25
CA ARG A 262 -19.87 -35.83 -22.55
C ARG A 262 -19.14 -34.75 -23.34
N THR A 263 -18.33 -35.16 -24.31
CA THR A 263 -17.67 -34.23 -25.24
C THR A 263 -18.71 -33.40 -26.00
N GLY A 264 -18.54 -32.08 -26.00
CA GLY A 264 -19.46 -31.13 -26.64
C GLY A 264 -20.60 -30.63 -25.74
N GLU A 265 -20.67 -31.07 -24.48
CA GLU A 265 -21.66 -30.60 -23.53
C GLU A 265 -21.21 -29.32 -22.79
N LEU A 266 -22.16 -28.41 -22.60
CA LEU A 266 -22.00 -27.18 -21.82
C LEU A 266 -22.71 -27.35 -20.46
N ILE A 267 -21.90 -27.52 -19.42
CA ILE A 267 -22.38 -27.63 -18.05
C ILE A 267 -22.26 -26.26 -17.38
N ILE A 268 -23.36 -25.73 -16.86
CA ILE A 268 -23.33 -24.47 -16.10
C ILE A 268 -23.52 -24.75 -14.62
N VAL A 269 -22.57 -24.31 -13.80
CA VAL A 269 -22.61 -24.43 -12.34
C VAL A 269 -23.07 -23.11 -11.73
N ILE A 270 -24.14 -23.17 -10.95
CA ILE A 270 -24.76 -22.02 -10.28
C ILE A 270 -24.96 -22.29 -8.80
N GLY A 271 -25.18 -21.21 -8.04
CA GLY A 271 -25.39 -21.28 -6.60
C GLY A 271 -25.10 -19.96 -5.90
N SER A 272 -25.49 -19.89 -4.63
CA SER A 272 -25.20 -18.76 -3.73
C SER A 272 -23.70 -18.46 -3.64
N ILE A 273 -23.32 -17.26 -3.20
CA ILE A 273 -21.91 -16.93 -2.94
C ILE A 273 -21.39 -17.90 -1.87
N ALA A 274 -20.18 -18.43 -2.07
CA ALA A 274 -19.58 -19.47 -1.22
C ALA A 274 -20.34 -20.82 -1.18
N SER A 275 -21.14 -21.15 -2.21
CA SER A 275 -21.78 -22.47 -2.30
C SER A 275 -20.83 -23.63 -2.68
N GLY A 276 -19.58 -23.34 -3.05
CA GLY A 276 -18.60 -24.36 -3.46
C GLY A 276 -18.32 -24.49 -4.96
N LYS A 277 -18.76 -23.54 -5.79
CA LYS A 277 -18.58 -23.58 -7.26
C LYS A 277 -17.11 -23.68 -7.68
N SER A 278 -16.27 -22.75 -7.25
CA SER A 278 -14.83 -22.79 -7.53
C SER A 278 -14.16 -24.00 -6.86
N SER A 279 -14.63 -24.42 -5.69
CA SER A 279 -14.15 -25.65 -5.04
C SER A 279 -14.43 -26.91 -5.88
N LEU A 280 -15.53 -26.95 -6.63
CA LEU A 280 -15.82 -28.07 -7.53
C LEU A 280 -14.78 -28.12 -8.67
N LEU A 281 -14.46 -26.98 -9.26
CA LEU A 281 -13.41 -26.88 -10.29
C LEU A 281 -12.03 -27.28 -9.74
N MET A 282 -11.69 -26.83 -8.53
CA MET A 282 -10.44 -27.20 -7.87
C MET A 282 -10.38 -28.69 -7.52
N THR A 283 -11.51 -29.32 -7.22
CA THR A 283 -11.56 -30.78 -7.02
C THR A 283 -11.32 -31.52 -8.34
N LEU A 284 -11.85 -31.01 -9.46
CA LEU A 284 -11.62 -31.57 -10.79
C LEU A 284 -10.17 -31.41 -11.28
N LEU A 285 -9.51 -30.31 -10.92
CA LEU A 285 -8.08 -30.11 -11.18
C LEU A 285 -7.18 -30.99 -10.28
N GLY A 286 -7.77 -31.63 -9.27
CA GLY A 286 -7.07 -32.43 -8.28
C GLY A 286 -6.57 -31.64 -7.07
N GLU A 287 -6.65 -30.30 -7.07
CA GLU A 287 -6.09 -29.42 -6.02
C GLU A 287 -6.76 -29.57 -4.64
N MET A 288 -7.99 -30.09 -4.59
CA MET A 288 -8.68 -30.40 -3.33
C MET A 288 -8.59 -31.89 -2.98
N LYS A 289 -8.45 -32.17 -1.67
CA LYS A 289 -8.39 -33.53 -1.16
C LYS A 289 -9.76 -34.21 -1.26
N MET A 290 -9.84 -35.32 -1.98
CA MET A 290 -11.00 -36.19 -2.01
C MET A 290 -11.07 -37.02 -0.71
N ILE A 291 -12.24 -37.04 -0.09
CA ILE A 291 -12.58 -37.84 1.10
C ILE A 291 -13.30 -39.13 0.68
N GLY A 292 -14.16 -39.04 -0.34
CA GLY A 292 -14.96 -40.16 -0.82
C GLY A 292 -15.58 -39.89 -2.18
N GLY A 293 -16.14 -40.94 -2.77
CA GLY A 293 -16.64 -40.92 -4.14
C GLY A 293 -15.57 -41.32 -5.17
N ALA A 294 -15.95 -41.28 -6.44
CA ALA A 294 -15.08 -41.58 -7.55
C ALA A 294 -15.20 -40.51 -8.64
N VAL A 295 -14.06 -40.04 -9.12
CA VAL A 295 -13.96 -39.23 -10.34
C VAL A 295 -13.29 -40.08 -11.40
N LYS A 296 -14.04 -40.38 -12.46
CA LYS A 296 -13.56 -41.12 -13.62
C LYS A 296 -13.33 -40.12 -14.75
N LEU A 297 -12.10 -40.06 -15.21
CA LEU A 297 -11.68 -39.19 -16.31
C LEU A 297 -11.14 -40.03 -17.44
N ASN A 298 -11.41 -39.60 -18.67
CA ASN A 298 -10.70 -40.14 -19.82
C ASN A 298 -9.20 -39.82 -19.69
N ARG A 299 -8.36 -40.85 -19.75
CA ARG A 299 -6.92 -40.81 -19.51
C ARG A 299 -6.15 -39.85 -20.42
N ASN A 300 -6.67 -39.58 -21.61
CA ASN A 300 -6.06 -38.66 -22.57
C ASN A 300 -6.58 -37.23 -22.46
N ALA A 301 -7.64 -36.99 -21.70
CA ALA A 301 -8.25 -35.67 -21.62
C ALA A 301 -7.41 -34.71 -20.78
N ARG A 302 -7.12 -33.55 -21.37
CA ARG A 302 -6.39 -32.46 -20.71
C ARG A 302 -7.34 -31.32 -20.37
N PHE A 303 -7.03 -30.65 -19.27
CA PHE A 303 -7.80 -29.51 -18.76
C PHE A 303 -7.16 -28.18 -19.16
N CYS A 304 -8.00 -27.26 -19.60
CA CYS A 304 -7.74 -25.83 -19.58
C CYS A 304 -8.52 -25.20 -18.42
N TYR A 305 -7.85 -24.39 -17.60
CA TYR A 305 -8.48 -23.68 -16.49
C TYR A 305 -8.36 -22.17 -16.66
N VAL A 306 -9.50 -21.48 -16.57
CA VAL A 306 -9.57 -20.01 -16.52
C VAL A 306 -10.02 -19.62 -15.10
N PRO A 307 -9.11 -19.08 -14.27
CA PRO A 307 -9.45 -18.69 -12.91
C PRO A 307 -10.29 -17.42 -12.86
N GLN A 308 -11.07 -17.27 -11.78
CA GLN A 308 -11.86 -16.07 -11.48
C GLN A 308 -10.97 -14.83 -11.40
N GLU A 309 -9.85 -14.91 -10.67
CA GLU A 309 -8.80 -13.91 -10.68
C GLU A 309 -7.73 -14.27 -11.71
N SER A 310 -7.72 -13.56 -12.83
CA SER A 310 -6.78 -13.82 -13.93
C SER A 310 -5.35 -13.45 -13.56
N TRP A 311 -4.46 -14.44 -13.63
CA TRP A 311 -3.03 -14.24 -13.44
C TRP A 311 -2.32 -13.98 -14.79
N ILE A 312 -1.54 -12.91 -14.83
CA ILE A 312 -0.88 -12.38 -16.04
C ILE A 312 0.61 -12.20 -15.74
N PHE A 313 1.49 -12.69 -16.62
CA PHE A 313 2.94 -12.50 -16.49
C PHE A 313 3.35 -11.09 -16.89
N SER A 314 4.48 -10.67 -16.33
CA SER A 314 5.19 -9.43 -16.66
C SER A 314 5.90 -9.51 -18.02
N ASP A 315 5.16 -9.84 -19.07
CA ASP A 315 5.64 -9.92 -20.46
C ASP A 315 4.61 -9.26 -21.40
N SER A 316 4.79 -9.39 -22.71
CA SER A 316 3.86 -8.92 -23.72
C SER A 316 2.53 -9.68 -23.71
N ILE A 317 1.49 -9.08 -24.29
CA ILE A 317 0.19 -9.73 -24.50
C ILE A 317 0.34 -11.02 -25.31
N LYS A 318 1.17 -10.97 -26.37
CA LYS A 318 1.48 -12.13 -27.22
C LYS A 318 2.05 -13.29 -26.41
N GLU A 319 3.10 -13.06 -25.62
CA GLU A 319 3.73 -14.11 -24.81
C GLU A 319 2.79 -14.64 -23.72
N ASN A 320 1.94 -13.77 -23.18
CA ASN A 320 0.89 -14.19 -22.24
C ASN A 320 -0.13 -15.16 -22.85
N ILE A 321 -0.47 -15.01 -24.14
CA ILE A 321 -1.39 -15.91 -24.86
C ILE A 321 -0.67 -17.19 -25.27
N LEU A 322 0.55 -17.07 -25.81
CA LEU A 322 1.35 -18.22 -26.25
C LEU A 322 1.72 -19.16 -25.11
N PHE A 323 2.09 -18.62 -23.95
CA PHE A 323 2.41 -19.40 -22.74
C PHE A 323 3.40 -20.55 -23.05
N GLY A 324 4.47 -20.23 -23.78
CA GLY A 324 5.51 -21.19 -24.16
C GLY A 324 5.17 -22.13 -25.33
N MET A 325 4.03 -21.94 -26.02
CA MET A 325 3.72 -22.62 -27.28
C MET A 325 4.24 -21.87 -28.49
N GLU A 326 4.47 -22.59 -29.59
CA GLU A 326 4.88 -21.99 -30.86
C GLU A 326 3.81 -21.05 -31.41
N PHE A 327 4.24 -19.96 -32.07
CA PHE A 327 3.33 -18.97 -32.62
C PHE A 327 2.68 -19.45 -33.92
N ASN A 328 1.35 -19.47 -33.92
CA ASN A 328 0.52 -19.75 -35.08
C ASN A 328 -0.47 -18.60 -35.26
N GLU A 329 -0.26 -17.81 -36.31
CA GLU A 329 -1.02 -16.59 -36.58
C GLU A 329 -2.53 -16.82 -36.69
N LYS A 330 -2.96 -17.90 -37.36
CA LYS A 330 -4.38 -18.24 -37.52
C LYS A 330 -5.03 -18.54 -36.17
N LYS A 331 -4.42 -19.45 -35.40
CA LYS A 331 -4.92 -19.81 -34.06
C LYS A 331 -4.93 -18.61 -33.11
N PHE A 332 -3.91 -17.77 -33.20
CA PHE A 332 -3.76 -16.60 -32.36
C PHE A 332 -4.88 -15.59 -32.62
N ASN A 333 -5.10 -15.22 -33.89
CA ASN A 333 -6.14 -14.29 -34.30
C ASN A 333 -7.55 -14.82 -33.99
N GLU A 334 -7.79 -16.11 -34.21
CA GLU A 334 -9.07 -16.76 -33.84
C GLU A 334 -9.32 -16.72 -32.33
N SER A 335 -8.29 -16.96 -31.52
CA SER A 335 -8.39 -16.97 -30.06
C SER A 335 -8.67 -15.57 -29.51
N ILE A 336 -7.99 -14.55 -30.03
CA ILE A 336 -8.23 -13.13 -29.69
C ILE A 336 -9.65 -12.71 -30.07
N TYR A 337 -10.07 -13.04 -31.29
CA TYR A 337 -11.41 -12.71 -31.77
C TYR A 337 -12.51 -13.36 -30.92
N ALA A 338 -12.37 -14.66 -30.63
CA ALA A 338 -13.34 -15.39 -29.81
C ALA A 338 -13.39 -14.88 -28.36
N ALA A 339 -12.26 -14.46 -27.79
CA ALA A 339 -12.20 -13.85 -26.47
C ALA A 339 -12.70 -12.39 -26.44
N GLY A 340 -12.98 -11.78 -27.60
CA GLY A 340 -13.41 -10.38 -27.69
C GLY A 340 -12.36 -9.39 -27.19
N TYR A 341 -11.08 -9.72 -27.34
CA TYR A 341 -9.97 -8.86 -26.92
C TYR A 341 -9.68 -7.84 -28.03
N ALA A 342 -9.81 -6.54 -27.73
CA ALA A 342 -9.64 -5.46 -28.70
C ALA A 342 -8.23 -4.85 -28.61
N ASN A 343 -7.70 -4.38 -29.75
CA ASN A 343 -6.31 -3.94 -29.90
C ASN A 343 -5.91 -2.76 -28.99
N PHE A 344 -4.72 -2.86 -28.40
CA PHE A 344 -4.03 -1.77 -27.71
C PHE A 344 -3.37 -0.80 -28.69
N GLN A 345 -3.02 0.40 -28.22
CA GLN A 345 -2.28 1.42 -29.00
C GLN A 345 -0.94 0.88 -29.56
N TYR A 346 -0.30 -0.09 -28.91
CA TYR A 346 0.92 -0.77 -29.37
C TYR A 346 0.69 -2.24 -29.81
N GLY A 347 -0.57 -2.63 -30.02
CA GLY A 347 -0.95 -3.97 -30.45
C GLY A 347 -0.53 -5.08 -29.49
N ASP A 348 -0.27 -6.28 -30.03
CA ASP A 348 0.02 -7.51 -29.27
C ASP A 348 1.39 -7.51 -28.57
N SER A 349 2.26 -6.56 -28.93
CA SER A 349 3.60 -6.40 -28.31
C SER A 349 3.57 -5.51 -27.06
N THR A 350 2.39 -5.04 -26.64
CA THR A 350 2.24 -4.21 -25.44
C THR A 350 2.71 -4.99 -24.20
N LEU A 351 3.68 -4.46 -23.47
CA LEU A 351 4.13 -5.00 -22.19
C LEU A 351 3.09 -4.72 -21.12
N VAL A 352 2.64 -5.75 -20.41
CA VAL A 352 1.51 -5.65 -19.47
C VAL A 352 1.94 -5.25 -18.05
N GLY A 353 3.23 -5.47 -17.71
CA GLY A 353 3.81 -5.20 -16.40
C GLY A 353 3.39 -6.21 -15.33
N ASP A 354 3.90 -6.04 -14.10
CA ASP A 354 3.69 -6.97 -12.98
C ASP A 354 2.20 -7.20 -12.69
N ASN A 355 1.77 -8.47 -12.73
CA ASN A 355 0.38 -8.90 -12.60
C ASN A 355 -0.61 -8.11 -13.49
N GLY A 356 -0.13 -7.61 -14.61
CA GLY A 356 -0.87 -6.83 -15.58
C GLY A 356 -1.48 -5.54 -15.02
N ILE A 357 -0.77 -4.77 -14.20
CA ILE A 357 -1.24 -3.48 -13.62
C ILE A 357 -1.86 -2.53 -14.65
N ILE A 358 -1.43 -2.60 -15.92
CA ILE A 358 -1.92 -1.73 -17.00
C ILE A 358 -3.33 -2.13 -17.48
N LEU A 359 -3.76 -3.38 -17.26
CA LEU A 359 -5.02 -3.91 -17.77
C LEU A 359 -6.18 -3.71 -16.79
N SER A 360 -7.36 -3.40 -17.34
CA SER A 360 -8.61 -3.50 -16.58
C SER A 360 -8.97 -4.95 -16.23
N GLY A 361 -9.81 -5.16 -15.22
CA GLY A 361 -10.25 -6.51 -14.82
C GLY A 361 -10.84 -7.32 -15.99
N GLY A 362 -11.71 -6.69 -16.79
CA GLY A 362 -12.28 -7.30 -17.99
C GLY A 362 -11.26 -7.57 -19.11
N GLN A 363 -10.18 -6.79 -19.22
CA GLN A 363 -9.08 -7.11 -20.12
C GLN A 363 -8.28 -8.31 -19.61
N LYS A 364 -7.97 -8.39 -18.31
CA LYS A 364 -7.27 -9.55 -17.73
C LYS A 364 -8.06 -10.85 -17.94
N ALA A 365 -9.37 -10.81 -17.71
CA ALA A 365 -10.27 -11.95 -17.94
C ALA A 365 -10.22 -12.45 -19.39
N ARG A 366 -10.32 -11.53 -20.35
CA ARG A 366 -10.27 -11.86 -21.78
C ARG A 366 -8.89 -12.37 -22.22
N LEU A 367 -7.80 -11.83 -21.68
CA LEU A 367 -6.44 -12.30 -21.95
C LEU A 367 -6.24 -13.74 -21.43
N SER A 368 -6.71 -14.03 -20.21
CA SER A 368 -6.71 -15.36 -19.62
C SER A 368 -7.55 -16.36 -20.44
N LEU A 369 -8.70 -15.92 -20.93
CA LEU A 369 -9.55 -16.72 -21.81
C LEU A 369 -8.88 -16.99 -23.18
N ALA A 370 -8.28 -15.98 -23.80
CA ALA A 370 -7.54 -16.14 -25.05
C ALA A 370 -6.38 -17.14 -24.91
N ARG A 371 -5.65 -17.10 -23.79
CA ARG A 371 -4.61 -18.08 -23.43
C ARG A 371 -5.17 -19.51 -23.37
N ALA A 372 -6.33 -19.70 -22.75
CA ALA A 372 -6.96 -21.02 -22.69
C ALA A 372 -7.41 -21.52 -24.07
N LEU A 373 -7.99 -20.63 -24.89
CA LEU A 373 -8.43 -20.95 -26.25
C LEU A 373 -7.28 -21.30 -27.19
N TYR A 374 -6.14 -20.60 -27.06
CA TYR A 374 -4.97 -20.86 -27.88
C TYR A 374 -4.42 -22.28 -27.67
N ARG A 375 -4.56 -22.82 -26.46
CA ARG A 375 -4.07 -24.16 -26.13
C ARG A 375 -4.91 -25.30 -26.72
N ASP A 376 -6.19 -25.07 -26.98
CA ASP A 376 -7.10 -25.99 -27.69
C ASP A 376 -7.21 -27.42 -27.09
N GLU A 377 -7.36 -27.53 -25.76
CA GLU A 377 -7.48 -28.82 -25.05
C GLU A 377 -8.92 -29.39 -25.09
N ASP A 378 -9.17 -30.52 -24.42
CA ASP A 378 -10.46 -31.25 -24.49
C ASP A 378 -11.52 -30.76 -23.50
N ILE A 379 -11.08 -30.36 -22.30
CA ILE A 379 -11.96 -29.95 -21.20
C ILE A 379 -11.63 -28.51 -20.78
N TYR A 380 -12.64 -27.65 -20.75
CA TYR A 380 -12.51 -26.26 -20.30
C TYR A 380 -13.24 -26.07 -18.97
N LEU A 381 -12.52 -25.57 -17.97
CA LEU A 381 -13.03 -25.19 -16.67
C LEU A 381 -12.96 -23.67 -16.56
N LEU A 382 -14.12 -23.00 -16.59
CA LEU A 382 -14.22 -21.55 -16.64
C LEU A 382 -14.84 -21.03 -15.34
N ASP A 383 -14.03 -20.36 -14.50
CA ASP A 383 -14.50 -19.81 -13.22
C ASP A 383 -14.93 -18.34 -13.36
N ASP A 384 -16.20 -18.11 -13.68
CA ASP A 384 -16.84 -16.81 -13.84
C ASP A 384 -16.11 -15.78 -14.75
N PRO A 385 -15.71 -16.16 -15.98
CA PRO A 385 -14.94 -15.29 -16.89
C PRO A 385 -15.74 -14.10 -17.44
N LEU A 386 -17.06 -14.04 -17.20
CA LEU A 386 -17.96 -13.03 -17.75
C LEU A 386 -18.30 -11.90 -16.77
N SER A 387 -17.86 -11.99 -15.51
CA SER A 387 -18.24 -11.06 -14.43
C SER A 387 -17.66 -9.66 -14.59
N ALA A 388 -16.43 -9.55 -15.11
CA ALA A 388 -15.70 -8.29 -15.21
C ALA A 388 -15.84 -7.59 -16.58
N VAL A 389 -16.74 -8.06 -17.45
CA VAL A 389 -16.92 -7.56 -18.82
C VAL A 389 -18.33 -7.01 -19.04
N ASP A 390 -18.44 -5.99 -19.89
CA ASP A 390 -19.72 -5.38 -20.25
C ASP A 390 -20.66 -6.40 -20.91
N VAL A 391 -21.97 -6.18 -20.80
CA VAL A 391 -23.01 -7.10 -21.30
C VAL A 391 -22.83 -7.47 -22.78
N GLN A 392 -22.46 -6.50 -23.62
CA GLN A 392 -22.21 -6.74 -25.05
C GLN A 392 -21.01 -7.67 -25.28
N VAL A 393 -19.92 -7.44 -24.54
CA VAL A 393 -18.70 -8.25 -24.62
C VAL A 393 -18.95 -9.65 -24.04
N ALA A 394 -19.66 -9.74 -22.91
CA ALA A 394 -20.07 -11.01 -22.32
C ALA A 394 -20.88 -11.86 -23.31
N ARG A 395 -21.83 -11.24 -24.02
CA ARG A 395 -22.63 -11.89 -25.05
C ARG A 395 -21.78 -12.34 -26.23
N HIS A 396 -20.86 -11.50 -26.72
CA HIS A 396 -19.91 -11.87 -27.78
C HIS A 396 -19.06 -13.08 -27.38
N ILE A 397 -18.48 -13.07 -26.18
CA ILE A 397 -17.70 -14.20 -25.65
C ILE A 397 -18.57 -15.46 -25.55
N PHE A 398 -19.80 -15.33 -25.04
CA PHE A 398 -20.69 -16.47 -24.93
C PHE A 398 -21.04 -17.07 -26.30
N GLU A 399 -21.38 -16.25 -27.29
CA GLU A 399 -21.78 -16.69 -28.62
C GLU A 399 -20.59 -17.20 -29.47
N LYS A 400 -19.45 -16.49 -29.47
CA LYS A 400 -18.30 -16.81 -30.33
C LYS A 400 -17.31 -17.78 -29.69
N CYS A 401 -17.06 -17.67 -28.39
CA CYS A 401 -16.15 -18.56 -27.68
C CYS A 401 -16.88 -19.80 -27.16
N ILE A 402 -17.87 -19.64 -26.27
CA ILE A 402 -18.49 -20.78 -25.56
C ILE A 402 -19.37 -21.62 -26.48
N LEU A 403 -20.29 -21.00 -27.22
CA LEU A 403 -21.17 -21.69 -28.18
C LEU A 403 -20.54 -21.90 -29.56
N GLY A 404 -19.45 -21.19 -29.86
CA GLY A 404 -18.73 -21.26 -31.12
C GLY A 404 -17.51 -22.17 -31.04
N ARG A 405 -16.37 -21.61 -30.65
CA ARG A 405 -15.07 -22.31 -30.63
C ARG A 405 -15.07 -23.55 -29.74
N LEU A 406 -15.75 -23.51 -28.60
CA LEU A 406 -15.81 -24.59 -27.62
C LEU A 406 -16.95 -25.59 -27.85
N ARG A 407 -17.75 -25.45 -28.92
CA ARG A 407 -18.93 -26.29 -29.18
C ARG A 407 -18.62 -27.79 -29.28
N SER A 408 -17.44 -28.14 -29.79
CA SER A 408 -17.00 -29.54 -29.94
C SER A 408 -16.25 -30.07 -28.71
N LYS A 409 -16.04 -29.22 -27.71
CA LYS A 409 -15.26 -29.50 -26.50
C LYS A 409 -16.17 -29.60 -25.29
N MET A 410 -15.70 -30.22 -24.21
CA MET A 410 -16.45 -30.22 -22.95
C MET A 410 -16.19 -28.90 -22.22
N CYS A 411 -17.24 -28.20 -21.78
CA CYS A 411 -17.10 -26.92 -21.08
C CYS A 411 -17.91 -26.91 -19.78
N ILE A 412 -17.23 -26.67 -18.65
CA ILE A 412 -17.85 -26.40 -17.36
C ILE A 412 -17.70 -24.90 -17.08
N LEU A 413 -18.81 -24.18 -17.13
CA LEU A 413 -18.89 -22.75 -16.88
C LEU A 413 -19.52 -22.48 -15.51
N VAL A 414 -18.75 -21.91 -14.59
CA VAL A 414 -19.28 -21.26 -13.41
C VAL A 414 -19.68 -19.84 -13.83
N THR A 415 -20.92 -19.42 -13.57
CA THR A 415 -21.30 -18.02 -13.79
C THR A 415 -22.44 -17.60 -12.87
N HIS A 416 -22.47 -16.32 -12.52
CA HIS A 416 -23.60 -15.69 -11.84
C HIS A 416 -24.67 -15.15 -12.81
N GLN A 417 -24.41 -15.17 -14.13
CA GLN A 417 -25.31 -14.60 -15.13
C GLN A 417 -26.40 -15.59 -15.58
N ILE A 418 -27.63 -15.36 -15.11
CA ILE A 418 -28.78 -16.25 -15.31
C ILE A 418 -29.22 -16.34 -16.77
N GLN A 419 -28.98 -15.29 -17.56
CA GLN A 419 -29.39 -15.19 -18.96
C GLN A 419 -28.84 -16.31 -19.84
N PHE A 420 -27.71 -16.91 -19.47
CA PHE A 420 -27.04 -17.96 -20.22
C PHE A 420 -27.50 -19.38 -19.87
N LEU A 421 -28.28 -19.57 -18.81
CA LEU A 421 -28.73 -20.88 -18.34
C LEU A 421 -29.55 -21.65 -19.37
N LYS A 422 -30.25 -20.94 -20.26
CA LYS A 422 -31.11 -21.56 -21.29
C LYS A 422 -30.32 -22.35 -22.34
N TYR A 423 -29.02 -22.08 -22.49
CA TYR A 423 -28.15 -22.74 -23.46
C TYR A 423 -27.37 -23.92 -22.88
N ALA A 424 -27.45 -24.13 -21.56
CA ALA A 424 -26.76 -25.24 -20.91
C ALA A 424 -27.39 -26.59 -21.27
N THR A 425 -26.55 -27.59 -21.55
CA THR A 425 -27.02 -28.98 -21.67
C THR A 425 -27.41 -29.52 -20.30
N THR A 426 -26.68 -29.14 -19.26
CA THR A 426 -26.96 -29.50 -17.86
C THR A 426 -26.59 -28.34 -16.95
N ILE A 427 -27.47 -28.05 -15.99
CA ILE A 427 -27.23 -27.06 -14.94
C ILE A 427 -27.00 -27.82 -13.64
N LEU A 428 -25.94 -27.47 -12.91
CA LEU A 428 -25.64 -27.97 -11.58
C LEU A 428 -25.94 -26.86 -10.56
N PHE A 429 -26.91 -27.09 -9.68
CA PHE A 429 -27.27 -26.15 -8.63
C PHE A 429 -26.67 -26.57 -7.28
N LEU A 430 -25.72 -25.77 -6.80
CA LEU A 430 -25.00 -25.99 -5.55
C LEU A 430 -25.46 -25.00 -4.47
N ASP A 431 -25.67 -25.49 -3.25
CA ASP A 431 -25.81 -24.65 -2.07
C ASP A 431 -25.05 -25.25 -0.88
N LYS A 432 -24.29 -24.40 -0.19
CA LYS A 432 -23.51 -24.76 1.01
C LYS A 432 -22.71 -26.08 0.89
N GLY A 433 -22.13 -26.33 -0.28
CA GLY A 433 -21.32 -27.52 -0.56
C GLY A 433 -22.11 -28.77 -0.99
N ASN A 434 -23.44 -28.73 -1.02
CA ASN A 434 -24.26 -29.84 -1.49
C ASN A 434 -24.79 -29.56 -2.91
N GLN A 435 -24.93 -30.63 -3.70
CA GLN A 435 -25.71 -30.58 -4.94
C GLN A 435 -27.19 -30.69 -4.60
N LEU A 436 -27.94 -29.61 -4.81
CA LEU A 436 -29.39 -29.58 -4.58
C LEU A 436 -30.15 -30.23 -5.74
N ALA A 437 -29.74 -29.92 -6.97
CA ALA A 437 -30.37 -30.47 -8.16
C ALA A 437 -29.43 -30.41 -9.37
N SER A 438 -29.67 -31.29 -10.35
CA SER A 438 -29.04 -31.25 -11.67
C SER A 438 -30.05 -31.56 -12.77
N GLY A 439 -29.97 -30.86 -13.90
CA GLY A 439 -30.81 -31.14 -15.06
C GLY A 439 -30.85 -29.99 -16.06
N THR A 440 -31.75 -30.08 -17.02
CA THR A 440 -32.01 -28.97 -17.97
C THR A 440 -32.76 -27.82 -17.28
N TYR A 441 -32.72 -26.63 -17.87
CA TYR A 441 -33.42 -25.45 -17.35
C TYR A 441 -34.91 -25.72 -17.10
N SER A 442 -35.59 -26.36 -18.05
CA SER A 442 -37.02 -26.68 -17.94
C SER A 442 -37.33 -27.67 -16.82
N GLN A 443 -36.50 -28.71 -16.65
CA GLN A 443 -36.65 -29.70 -15.58
C GLN A 443 -36.44 -29.05 -14.20
N LEU A 444 -35.38 -28.26 -14.03
CA LEU A 444 -35.09 -27.61 -12.76
C LEU A 444 -36.16 -26.58 -12.38
N HIS A 445 -36.69 -25.83 -13.36
CA HIS A 445 -37.73 -24.85 -13.10
C HIS A 445 -39.07 -25.47 -12.65
N GLN A 446 -39.33 -26.72 -13.04
CA GLN A 446 -40.53 -27.47 -12.63
C GLN A 446 -40.32 -28.27 -11.33
N MET A 447 -39.17 -28.93 -11.19
CA MET A 447 -38.91 -29.90 -10.12
C MET A 447 -38.31 -29.27 -8.86
N CYS A 448 -37.60 -28.14 -8.97
CA CYS A 448 -36.87 -27.54 -7.86
C CYS A 448 -37.45 -26.16 -7.49
N PRO A 449 -38.24 -26.04 -6.41
CA PRO A 449 -38.81 -24.76 -5.98
C PRO A 449 -37.73 -23.76 -5.57
N GLU A 450 -36.63 -24.22 -4.98
CA GLU A 450 -35.49 -23.40 -4.57
C GLU A 450 -34.81 -22.74 -5.78
N PHE A 451 -34.63 -23.47 -6.87
CA PHE A 451 -34.11 -22.92 -8.13
C PHE A 451 -35.07 -21.87 -8.73
N LYS A 452 -36.38 -22.12 -8.68
CA LYS A 452 -37.39 -21.15 -9.14
C LYS A 452 -37.36 -19.86 -8.31
N GLN A 453 -37.26 -19.96 -6.99
CA GLN A 453 -37.13 -18.80 -6.11
C GLN A 453 -35.82 -18.04 -6.35
N TRP A 454 -34.70 -18.76 -6.51
CA TRP A 454 -33.39 -18.18 -6.78
C TRP A 454 -33.35 -17.46 -8.13
N THR A 455 -33.93 -18.04 -9.18
CA THR A 455 -34.02 -17.39 -10.49
C THR A 455 -34.89 -16.13 -10.42
N GLN A 456 -36.06 -16.18 -9.78
CA GLN A 456 -36.96 -15.02 -9.63
C GLN A 456 -36.32 -13.87 -8.85
N THR A 457 -35.60 -14.18 -7.77
CA THR A 457 -34.96 -13.16 -6.92
C THR A 457 -33.86 -12.43 -7.68
N ASN A 458 -33.08 -13.15 -8.48
CA ASN A 458 -31.99 -12.58 -9.26
C ASN A 458 -32.45 -11.97 -10.61
N THR A 459 -33.61 -12.35 -11.15
CA THR A 459 -34.22 -11.65 -12.29
C THR A 459 -34.90 -10.35 -11.87
N ASN A 460 -35.46 -10.29 -10.65
CA ASN A 460 -36.17 -9.11 -10.15
C ASN A 460 -35.24 -8.09 -9.46
N ASN A 461 -34.04 -8.51 -9.06
CA ASN A 461 -32.93 -7.63 -8.68
C ASN A 461 -31.80 -7.75 -9.71
N PRO A 462 -31.95 -7.18 -10.93
CA PRO A 462 -30.77 -6.85 -11.72
C PRO A 462 -30.04 -5.76 -10.91
N ARG A 463 -28.96 -6.12 -10.22
CA ARG A 463 -28.23 -5.16 -9.40
C ARG A 463 -27.89 -3.92 -10.22
N LEU A 464 -28.07 -2.77 -9.58
CA LEU A 464 -27.55 -1.46 -9.91
C LEU A 464 -26.11 -1.55 -10.43
N ASP A 465 -25.95 -1.71 -11.74
CA ASP A 465 -24.67 -1.64 -12.46
C ASP A 465 -24.93 -0.99 -13.82
N SER A 466 -25.17 0.33 -13.80
CA SER A 466 -24.71 1.33 -14.80
C SER A 466 -25.44 2.66 -14.60
N SER A 467 -24.70 3.67 -14.14
CA SER A 467 -24.88 5.11 -14.45
C SER A 467 -26.29 5.64 -14.80
N SER A 468 -27.05 6.07 -13.79
CA SER A 468 -27.86 7.30 -13.81
C SER A 468 -28.54 7.48 -12.45
N ALA A 469 -27.97 8.30 -11.59
CA ALA A 469 -28.65 8.82 -10.40
C ALA A 469 -28.43 10.33 -10.33
N SER A 470 -29.07 11.04 -11.27
CA SER A 470 -29.51 12.41 -11.07
C SER A 470 -31.02 12.36 -10.90
N ASP A 471 -31.48 12.90 -9.77
CA ASP A 471 -32.84 13.35 -9.48
C ASP A 471 -33.96 12.31 -9.50
N THR A 472 -34.42 11.95 -8.29
CA THR A 472 -35.83 11.97 -7.82
C THR A 472 -36.08 10.85 -6.81
N ALA A 473 -36.22 11.21 -5.52
CA ALA A 473 -37.08 10.55 -4.55
C ALA A 473 -37.00 11.27 -3.19
N THR A 474 -37.50 12.50 -3.16
CA THR A 474 -38.18 13.02 -1.98
C THR A 474 -39.47 12.22 -1.75
N SER A 475 -39.85 12.07 -0.48
CA SER A 475 -41.13 11.56 0.02
C SER A 475 -41.33 10.03 0.06
N ASN A 476 -40.99 9.44 1.21
CA ASN A 476 -41.94 8.72 2.08
C ASN A 476 -41.25 7.58 2.84
N MET A 477 -40.82 7.83 4.07
CA MET A 477 -41.00 6.83 5.12
C MET A 477 -41.06 7.47 6.50
N MET A 478 -42.06 7.01 7.25
CA MET A 478 -42.69 7.65 8.39
C MET A 478 -41.82 7.75 9.63
N VAL A 479 -42.13 8.82 10.37
CA VAL A 479 -41.81 9.12 11.76
C VAL A 479 -42.23 7.99 12.69
N GLY A 480 -41.30 7.54 13.54
CA GLY A 480 -41.57 6.56 14.61
C GLY A 480 -40.50 6.60 15.69
N SER A 481 -40.69 7.49 16.67
CA SER A 481 -40.15 7.47 18.05
C SER A 481 -38.66 7.18 18.27
N LYS A 482 -37.86 8.25 18.46
CA LYS A 482 -36.72 8.34 19.41
C LYS A 482 -36.10 9.75 19.44
N TYR A 483 -36.95 10.78 19.56
CA TYR A 483 -36.54 12.19 19.70
C TYR A 483 -36.70 12.66 21.15
N THR A 484 -35.88 12.12 22.06
CA THR A 484 -35.75 12.61 23.45
C THR A 484 -34.34 12.40 24.00
N ARG A 485 -33.31 12.59 23.15
CA ARG A 485 -31.88 12.60 23.57
C ARG A 485 -31.02 13.63 22.83
N LYS A 486 -31.62 14.72 22.32
CA LYS A 486 -30.96 15.72 21.47
C LYS A 486 -30.76 17.10 22.14
N VAL A 487 -30.60 17.14 23.46
CA VAL A 487 -30.24 18.38 24.20
C VAL A 487 -28.79 18.38 24.71
N GLN A 488 -28.03 17.30 24.50
CA GLN A 488 -26.61 17.22 24.90
C GLN A 488 -25.61 17.40 23.75
N TYR A 489 -26.06 17.62 22.51
CA TYR A 489 -25.19 17.76 21.32
C TYR A 489 -24.92 19.21 20.88
N LEU A 490 -25.52 20.21 21.53
CA LEU A 490 -25.36 21.63 21.19
C LEU A 490 -24.04 22.28 21.66
N LYS A 491 -23.12 21.54 22.30
CA LYS A 491 -21.77 22.00 22.65
C LYS A 491 -20.68 21.60 21.65
N ILE A 492 -21.00 20.85 20.58
CA ILE A 492 -20.01 20.24 19.68
C ILE A 492 -19.85 21.02 18.35
N PHE A 493 -20.75 21.96 18.03
CA PHE A 493 -20.75 22.65 16.73
C PHE A 493 -19.63 23.71 16.51
N GLY A 494 -18.93 24.14 17.56
CA GLY A 494 -17.84 25.13 17.41
C GLY A 494 -16.60 24.60 16.67
N LYS A 495 -16.36 23.28 16.67
CA LYS A 495 -15.15 22.68 16.06
C LYS A 495 -15.31 22.32 14.59
N GLN A 496 -16.54 22.10 14.13
CA GLN A 496 -16.82 21.63 12.77
C GLN A 496 -16.86 22.80 11.78
N PHE A 497 -17.34 23.97 12.23
CA PHE A 497 -17.33 25.21 11.46
C PHE A 497 -15.90 25.77 11.25
N LEU A 498 -15.04 25.69 12.28
CA LEU A 498 -13.61 25.99 12.14
C LEU A 498 -12.88 25.03 11.19
N LEU A 499 -13.35 23.78 11.08
CA LEU A 499 -12.81 22.81 10.14
C LEU A 499 -13.22 23.13 8.70
N GLU A 500 -14.45 23.60 8.48
CA GLU A 500 -14.93 24.05 7.18
C GLU A 500 -14.22 25.33 6.72
N ILE A 501 -13.97 26.30 7.61
CA ILE A 501 -13.16 27.49 7.28
C ILE A 501 -11.70 27.08 7.00
N TYR A 502 -11.11 26.19 7.82
CA TYR A 502 -9.78 25.63 7.55
C TYR A 502 -9.71 24.88 6.21
N LEU A 503 -10.81 24.20 5.84
CA LEU A 503 -10.95 23.52 4.56
C LEU A 503 -11.11 24.50 3.39
N ILE A 504 -11.82 25.62 3.56
CA ILE A 504 -11.90 26.70 2.55
C ILE A 504 -10.52 27.33 2.35
N VAL A 505 -9.80 27.65 3.42
CA VAL A 505 -8.42 28.16 3.37
C VAL A 505 -7.47 27.14 2.73
N GLN A 506 -7.65 25.84 3.01
CA GLN A 506 -6.93 24.77 2.31
C GLN A 506 -7.32 24.64 0.83
N HIS A 507 -8.58 24.90 0.47
CA HIS A 507 -9.06 24.84 -0.91
C HIS A 507 -8.42 25.92 -1.76
N PHE A 508 -8.25 27.14 -1.22
CA PHE A 508 -7.49 28.20 -1.89
C PHE A 508 -6.00 27.87 -2.00
N HIS A 509 -5.44 27.13 -1.03
CA HIS A 509 -4.07 26.61 -1.10
C HIS A 509 -3.86 25.49 -2.13
N GLN A 510 -4.93 24.91 -2.68
CA GLN A 510 -4.89 23.91 -3.76
C GLN A 510 -4.84 24.50 -5.17
N LEU A 511 -4.98 25.83 -5.32
CA LEU A 511 -4.77 26.51 -6.61
C LEU A 511 -3.30 26.44 -7.03
N ARG A 512 -3.04 26.38 -8.34
CA ARG A 512 -1.67 26.28 -8.88
C ARG A 512 -0.89 27.54 -8.50
N THR A 513 0.16 27.37 -7.69
CA THR A 513 0.99 28.47 -7.18
C THR A 513 2.18 28.72 -8.12
N LEU A 514 2.25 29.91 -8.69
CA LEU A 514 3.44 30.42 -9.39
C LEU A 514 4.26 31.23 -8.39
N THR A 515 5.46 30.75 -8.06
CA THR A 515 6.39 31.43 -7.14
C THR A 515 7.52 32.07 -7.93
N ILE A 516 7.66 33.40 -7.87
CA ILE A 516 8.80 34.09 -8.49
C ILE A 516 9.98 34.04 -7.53
N GLY A 517 11.02 33.29 -7.90
CA GLY A 517 12.35 33.35 -7.29
C GLY A 517 13.33 34.06 -8.23
N SER A 518 14.47 34.53 -7.72
CA SER A 518 15.46 35.40 -8.40
C SER A 518 16.12 34.85 -9.68
N SER A 519 15.63 33.74 -10.22
CA SER A 519 16.04 33.18 -11.51
C SER A 519 14.91 32.30 -12.05
N TYR A 520 13.95 32.88 -12.77
CA TYR A 520 12.90 32.10 -13.45
C TYR A 520 12.92 32.38 -14.95
N ASN A 521 13.07 31.32 -15.75
CA ASN A 521 12.96 31.37 -17.22
C ASN A 521 11.50 31.19 -17.64
N SER A 522 11.05 32.03 -18.56
CA SER A 522 9.67 32.33 -18.96
C SER A 522 8.90 31.25 -19.76
N HIS A 523 9.34 29.98 -19.78
CA HIS A 523 8.85 29.00 -20.76
C HIS A 523 7.90 27.89 -20.26
N ALA A 524 7.23 28.06 -19.10
CA ALA A 524 6.41 26.98 -18.53
C ALA A 524 4.96 27.36 -18.19
N ILE A 525 4.24 28.04 -19.09
CA ILE A 525 2.78 28.19 -18.97
C ILE A 525 2.12 27.75 -20.30
N PRO A 526 1.38 26.62 -20.34
CA PRO A 526 0.60 26.25 -21.52
C PRO A 526 -0.58 27.22 -21.69
N PRO A 527 -0.83 27.75 -22.91
CA PRO A 527 -1.68 28.93 -23.14
C PRO A 527 -3.20 28.74 -22.97
N GLN A 528 -3.69 27.68 -22.33
CA GLN A 528 -5.13 27.39 -22.21
C GLN A 528 -5.52 26.69 -20.90
N SER A 529 -5.17 27.25 -19.73
CA SER A 529 -5.70 26.77 -18.45
C SER A 529 -6.90 27.58 -17.98
N THR A 530 -8.07 26.94 -17.84
CA THR A 530 -9.33 27.51 -17.33
C THR A 530 -9.42 27.57 -15.80
N GLN A 531 -8.35 27.21 -15.07
CA GLN A 531 -8.32 27.22 -13.60
C GLN A 531 -7.69 28.50 -13.04
N PRO A 532 -8.17 29.02 -11.89
CA PRO A 532 -7.60 30.21 -11.26
C PRO A 532 -6.14 29.98 -10.85
N ILE A 533 -5.28 30.97 -11.08
CA ILE A 533 -3.84 30.89 -10.80
C ILE A 533 -3.51 31.79 -9.59
N VAL A 534 -2.69 31.28 -8.67
CA VAL A 534 -2.18 32.03 -7.51
C VAL A 534 -0.77 32.50 -7.82
N LEU A 535 -0.56 33.82 -7.83
CA LEU A 535 0.79 34.40 -7.90
C LEU A 535 1.32 34.68 -6.50
N HIS A 536 2.47 34.09 -6.17
CA HIS A 536 3.13 34.24 -4.87
C HIS A 536 4.49 34.91 -5.05
N LEU A 537 4.70 36.03 -4.35
CA LEU A 537 5.92 36.85 -4.44
C LEU A 537 6.70 36.86 -3.11
N PRO A 538 7.29 35.74 -2.66
CA PRO A 538 8.08 35.73 -1.42
C PRO A 538 9.52 36.15 -1.73
N HIS A 539 10.07 37.07 -0.92
CA HIS A 539 11.51 37.38 -0.84
C HIS A 539 12.16 38.28 -1.92
N LEU A 540 11.41 39.11 -2.64
CA LEU A 540 12.00 40.15 -3.49
C LEU A 540 12.51 41.34 -2.65
N LYS A 541 13.74 41.24 -2.12
CA LYS A 541 14.41 42.40 -1.49
C LYS A 541 14.78 43.41 -2.58
N ARG A 542 13.92 44.43 -2.76
CA ARG A 542 13.98 45.52 -3.75
C ARG A 542 13.81 45.06 -5.21
N LEU A 543 12.62 45.31 -5.76
CA LEU A 543 12.33 45.15 -7.18
C LEU A 543 13.08 46.24 -7.98
N ASN A 544 14.02 45.83 -8.84
CA ASN A 544 14.55 46.70 -9.90
C ASN A 544 13.55 46.73 -11.08
N VAL A 545 13.72 47.68 -12.01
CA VAL A 545 12.92 47.83 -13.25
C VAL A 545 12.77 46.50 -14.02
N THR A 546 13.75 45.61 -13.94
CA THR A 546 13.72 44.26 -14.55
C THR A 546 12.68 43.33 -13.91
N GLY A 547 12.50 43.36 -12.59
CA GLY A 547 11.50 42.54 -11.91
C GLY A 547 10.07 43.02 -12.16
N ILE A 548 9.89 44.32 -12.42
CA ILE A 548 8.59 44.90 -12.80
C ILE A 548 8.18 44.43 -14.21
N ASN A 549 9.12 44.41 -15.16
CA ASN A 549 8.87 43.89 -16.51
C ASN A 549 8.54 42.38 -16.53
N GLU A 550 9.12 41.59 -15.62
CA GLU A 550 8.79 40.17 -15.47
C GLU A 550 7.37 39.94 -14.92
N ILE A 551 6.94 40.75 -13.95
CA ILE A 551 5.55 40.76 -13.47
C ILE A 551 4.60 41.16 -14.61
N PHE A 552 4.98 42.15 -15.42
CA PHE A 552 4.19 42.61 -16.56
C PHE A 552 3.99 41.49 -17.61
N HIS A 553 5.07 40.81 -17.99
CA HIS A 553 5.00 39.67 -18.91
C HIS A 553 4.21 38.49 -18.37
N LEU A 554 4.26 38.23 -17.06
CA LEU A 554 3.48 37.15 -16.43
C LEU A 554 1.98 37.48 -16.38
N VAL A 555 1.61 38.72 -16.11
CA VAL A 555 0.21 39.19 -16.12
C VAL A 555 -0.37 39.19 -17.54
N GLU A 556 0.45 39.49 -18.55
CA GLU A 556 0.04 39.33 -19.96
C GLU A 556 -0.11 37.85 -20.36
N ALA A 557 0.78 36.97 -19.88
CA ALA A 557 0.78 35.56 -20.22
C ALA A 557 -0.31 34.74 -19.49
N ALA A 558 -0.89 35.26 -18.40
CA ALA A 558 -1.89 34.57 -17.58
C ALA A 558 -3.26 35.29 -17.63
N PRO A 559 -4.16 34.92 -18.55
CA PRO A 559 -5.46 35.59 -18.69
C PRO A 559 -6.45 35.36 -17.53
N ASN A 560 -6.26 34.33 -16.68
CA ASN A 560 -7.17 33.92 -15.59
C ASN A 560 -6.54 34.11 -14.19
N LEU A 561 -5.96 35.29 -13.93
CA LEU A 561 -5.31 35.60 -12.65
C LEU A 561 -6.31 36.23 -11.66
N ASP A 562 -6.92 35.40 -10.81
CA ASP A 562 -7.99 35.86 -9.89
C ASP A 562 -7.50 36.13 -8.45
N TYR A 563 -6.36 35.55 -8.05
CA TYR A 563 -5.88 35.53 -6.66
C TYR A 563 -4.41 35.97 -6.55
N LEU A 564 -4.12 36.93 -5.68
CA LEU A 564 -2.78 37.49 -5.48
C LEU A 564 -2.34 37.39 -4.01
N LYS A 565 -1.16 36.80 -3.78
CA LYS A 565 -0.53 36.72 -2.45
C LYS A 565 0.80 37.47 -2.43
N ILE A 566 0.89 38.53 -1.62
CA ILE A 566 2.04 39.44 -1.57
C ILE A 566 2.57 39.63 -0.13
N ASP A 567 3.90 39.70 -0.01
CA ASP A 567 4.59 40.14 1.21
C ASP A 567 4.68 41.66 1.26
N LEU A 568 4.48 42.23 2.45
CA LEU A 568 4.16 43.64 2.66
C LEU A 568 5.22 44.62 2.11
N ASN A 569 6.51 44.29 2.23
CA ASN A 569 7.60 45.12 1.71
C ASN A 569 7.59 45.24 0.17
N SER A 570 6.97 44.29 -0.52
CA SER A 570 6.88 44.26 -1.99
C SER A 570 5.68 45.07 -2.50
N LEU A 571 4.64 45.23 -1.66
CA LEU A 571 3.41 45.95 -2.01
C LEU A 571 3.65 47.45 -2.20
N ASN A 572 4.43 48.08 -1.32
CA ASN A 572 4.71 49.52 -1.39
C ASN A 572 5.42 49.93 -2.68
N MET A 573 6.44 49.19 -3.10
CA MET A 573 7.16 49.49 -4.35
C MET A 573 6.31 49.22 -5.59
N ALA A 574 5.38 48.26 -5.54
CA ALA A 574 4.46 47.99 -6.65
C ALA A 574 3.40 49.11 -6.83
N LEU A 575 3.07 49.84 -5.75
CA LEU A 575 2.07 50.91 -5.75
C LEU A 575 2.57 52.25 -6.33
N ASP A 576 3.89 52.41 -6.48
CA ASP A 576 4.53 53.64 -6.96
C ASP A 576 4.59 53.74 -8.51
N ASP A 577 4.48 52.63 -9.24
CA ASP A 577 4.52 52.60 -10.71
C ASP A 577 3.11 52.55 -11.33
N ARG A 578 2.75 53.57 -12.12
CA ARG A 578 1.37 53.78 -12.62
C ARG A 578 0.91 52.65 -13.56
N GLY A 579 1.79 52.09 -14.37
CA GLY A 579 1.42 51.07 -15.38
C GLY A 579 1.04 49.71 -14.78
N THR A 580 1.76 49.28 -13.74
CA THR A 580 1.56 47.98 -13.07
C THR A 580 0.29 47.99 -12.22
N CYS A 581 -0.02 49.10 -11.56
CA CYS A 581 -1.25 49.27 -10.78
C CYS A 581 -2.53 49.15 -11.61
N GLU A 582 -2.63 49.80 -12.78
CA GLU A 582 -3.86 49.79 -13.59
C GLU A 582 -4.22 48.39 -14.12
N LEU A 583 -3.21 47.56 -14.41
CA LEU A 583 -3.41 46.17 -14.87
C LEU A 583 -3.82 45.24 -13.74
N LEU A 584 -3.18 45.36 -12.57
CA LEU A 584 -3.52 44.58 -11.37
C LEU A 584 -4.95 44.90 -10.89
N GLN A 585 -5.36 46.18 -10.95
CA GLN A 585 -6.68 46.65 -10.54
C GLN A 585 -7.83 46.04 -11.36
N LYS A 586 -7.61 45.74 -12.65
CA LYS A 586 -8.67 45.22 -13.53
C LYS A 586 -8.92 43.73 -13.40
N ARG A 587 -7.98 42.94 -12.85
CA ARG A 587 -8.01 41.47 -12.94
C ARG A 587 -8.06 40.74 -11.60
N ILE A 588 -7.59 41.33 -10.51
CA ILE A 588 -7.52 40.66 -9.20
C ILE A 588 -8.83 40.80 -8.43
N VAL A 589 -9.32 39.67 -7.92
CA VAL A 589 -10.58 39.58 -7.15
C VAL A 589 -10.31 39.29 -5.67
N HIS A 590 -9.22 38.58 -5.36
CA HIS A 590 -8.84 38.17 -4.00
C HIS A 590 -7.41 38.61 -3.66
N LEU A 591 -7.21 39.20 -2.48
CA LEU A 591 -5.90 39.69 -2.00
C LEU A 591 -5.53 39.10 -0.63
N GLU A 592 -4.37 38.46 -0.53
CA GLU A 592 -3.77 38.03 0.74
C GLU A 592 -2.44 38.75 1.00
N VAL A 593 -2.33 39.42 2.15
CA VAL A 593 -1.10 40.09 2.59
C VAL A 593 -0.58 39.42 3.86
N THR A 594 0.69 38.98 3.79
CA THR A 594 1.36 38.28 4.90
C THR A 594 2.55 39.07 5.43
N ASN A 595 2.94 38.79 6.69
CA ASN A 595 4.19 39.25 7.30
C ASN A 595 4.28 40.76 7.61
N ILE A 596 3.20 41.30 8.18
CA ILE A 596 3.12 42.71 8.59
C ILE A 596 3.86 42.90 9.92
N GLN A 597 5.15 43.26 9.87
CA GLN A 597 6.00 43.35 11.07
C GLN A 597 6.20 44.79 11.59
N GLU A 598 6.21 45.83 10.76
CA GLU A 598 6.33 47.25 11.17
C GLU A 598 5.88 48.18 10.01
N ILE A 599 4.92 49.09 10.23
CA ILE A 599 4.53 50.11 9.24
C ILE A 599 4.04 51.38 9.93
N ASP A 600 4.71 52.50 9.64
CA ASP A 600 4.25 53.86 9.97
C ASP A 600 3.94 54.73 8.72
N SER A 601 3.95 54.18 7.49
CA SER A 601 4.00 55.02 6.29
C SER A 601 3.26 54.53 5.04
N ILE A 602 2.07 53.92 5.18
CA ILE A 602 1.16 53.78 4.02
C ILE A 602 -0.16 54.47 4.32
N PRO A 603 -0.52 55.54 3.59
CA PRO A 603 -1.88 56.07 3.60
C PRO A 603 -2.82 55.05 2.95
N LEU A 604 -3.60 54.33 3.75
CA LEU A 604 -4.56 53.32 3.29
C LEU A 604 -5.67 53.88 2.38
N ASP A 605 -5.88 55.19 2.38
CA ASP A 605 -6.70 55.89 1.39
C ASP A 605 -6.25 55.57 -0.04
N ILE A 606 -4.96 55.27 -0.26
CA ILE A 606 -4.41 54.94 -1.57
C ILE A 606 -4.77 53.51 -1.98
N ILE A 607 -4.81 52.53 -1.05
CA ILE A 607 -5.22 51.15 -1.36
C ILE A 607 -6.73 51.11 -1.63
N ALA A 608 -7.51 51.82 -0.81
CA ALA A 608 -8.95 51.94 -0.96
C ALA A 608 -9.33 52.67 -2.26
N GLN A 609 -8.64 53.76 -2.63
CA GLN A 609 -8.89 54.49 -3.89
C GLN A 609 -8.40 53.74 -5.14
N LYS A 610 -7.35 52.91 -5.04
CA LYS A 610 -6.74 52.25 -6.19
C LYS A 610 -7.26 50.83 -6.48
N PHE A 611 -8.05 50.19 -5.62
CA PHE A 611 -8.55 48.82 -5.83
C PHE A 611 -10.07 48.68 -5.60
N ASN A 612 -10.86 49.11 -6.59
CA ASN A 612 -12.34 49.11 -6.51
C ASN A 612 -13.02 47.75 -6.78
N ASN A 613 -12.30 46.76 -7.31
CA ASN A 613 -12.87 45.47 -7.75
C ASN A 613 -12.64 44.29 -6.79
N LEU A 614 -12.02 44.53 -5.63
CA LEU A 614 -11.71 43.47 -4.66
C LEU A 614 -12.96 42.96 -3.96
N ARG A 615 -13.16 41.63 -3.97
CA ARG A 615 -14.28 40.99 -3.26
C ARG A 615 -13.86 40.46 -1.90
N ASP A 616 -12.66 39.89 -1.78
CA ASP A 616 -12.18 39.31 -0.53
C ASP A 616 -10.77 39.78 -0.16
N ILE A 617 -10.56 40.12 1.11
CA ILE A 617 -9.26 40.56 1.63
C ILE A 617 -8.88 39.75 2.89
N PHE A 618 -7.65 39.22 2.88
CA PHE A 618 -7.07 38.46 4.00
C PHE A 618 -5.80 39.14 4.51
N LEU A 619 -5.79 39.53 5.80
CA LEU A 619 -4.67 40.24 6.43
C LEU A 619 -4.14 39.48 7.65
N TRP A 620 -2.82 39.25 7.66
CA TRP A 620 -2.10 38.61 8.75
C TRP A 620 -1.15 39.58 9.46
N VAL A 621 -1.55 40.05 10.66
CA VAL A 621 -0.78 41.02 11.45
C VAL A 621 -0.16 40.34 12.67
N GLU A 622 1.16 40.34 12.79
CA GLU A 622 1.83 39.63 13.88
C GLU A 622 1.99 40.45 15.17
N LYS A 623 2.15 41.79 15.13
CA LYS A 623 2.60 42.55 16.33
C LYS A 623 2.17 44.02 16.55
N SER A 624 1.20 44.60 15.83
CA SER A 624 0.80 46.02 16.04
C SER A 624 -0.68 46.17 16.47
N THR A 625 -0.95 46.82 17.61
CA THR A 625 -2.30 47.03 18.15
C THR A 625 -2.94 48.35 17.74
N VAL A 626 -2.17 49.45 17.66
CA VAL A 626 -2.70 50.81 17.40
C VAL A 626 -3.09 51.01 15.92
N PHE A 627 -2.52 50.23 15.00
CA PHE A 627 -2.75 50.36 13.55
C PHE A 627 -3.91 49.50 13.04
N ILE A 628 -4.24 48.41 13.73
CA ILE A 628 -5.41 47.56 13.40
C ILE A 628 -6.69 48.42 13.47
N ASP A 629 -6.70 49.39 14.39
CA ASP A 629 -7.82 50.26 14.70
C ASP A 629 -8.20 51.20 13.55
N SER A 630 -7.21 51.86 12.93
CA SER A 630 -7.41 52.70 11.73
C SER A 630 -7.68 51.88 10.47
N LEU A 631 -7.07 50.69 10.38
CA LEU A 631 -7.24 49.76 9.27
C LEU A 631 -8.67 49.20 9.21
N ILE A 632 -9.25 48.88 10.36
CA ILE A 632 -10.65 48.44 10.47
C ILE A 632 -11.59 49.57 10.03
N LEU A 633 -11.39 50.80 10.50
CA LEU A 633 -12.23 51.93 10.11
C LEU A 633 -12.20 52.22 8.59
N ALA A 634 -11.03 52.07 7.94
CA ALA A 634 -10.89 52.22 6.50
C ALA A 634 -11.57 51.08 5.72
N VAL A 635 -11.50 49.84 6.21
CA VAL A 635 -12.19 48.70 5.57
C VAL A 635 -13.71 48.83 5.73
N LEU A 636 -14.17 49.31 6.89
CA LEU A 636 -15.58 49.61 7.12
C LEU A 636 -16.11 50.72 6.18
N SER A 637 -15.27 51.67 5.76
CA SER A 637 -15.66 52.67 4.75
C SER A 637 -15.74 52.07 3.34
N MET A 638 -14.81 51.18 2.95
CA MET A 638 -14.89 50.45 1.68
C MET A 638 -16.13 49.54 1.59
N TRP A 639 -16.57 49.00 2.73
CA TRP A 639 -17.80 48.21 2.83
C TRP A 639 -19.06 49.05 2.64
N LYS A 640 -19.02 50.32 3.06
CA LYS A 640 -20.11 51.29 2.84
C LYS A 640 -20.40 51.51 1.35
N ASP A 641 -19.39 51.37 0.49
CA ASP A 641 -19.49 51.49 -0.97
C ASP A 641 -19.82 50.15 -1.68
N LYS A 642 -20.18 49.09 -0.92
CA LYS A 642 -20.60 47.74 -1.40
C LYS A 642 -19.59 46.98 -2.28
N SER A 643 -18.29 47.25 -2.13
CA SER A 643 -17.24 46.58 -2.93
C SER A 643 -16.81 45.22 -2.38
N LEU A 644 -16.76 45.07 -1.04
CA LEU A 644 -16.23 43.92 -0.32
C LEU A 644 -17.32 42.93 0.12
N ARG A 645 -17.01 41.62 0.08
CA ARG A 645 -17.91 40.51 0.47
C ARG A 645 -17.42 39.77 1.72
N SER A 646 -16.12 39.51 1.81
CA SER A 646 -15.54 38.90 3.01
C SER A 646 -14.23 39.57 3.43
N PHE A 647 -14.04 39.66 4.74
CA PHE A 647 -12.86 40.28 5.33
C PHE A 647 -12.37 39.50 6.53
N TYR A 648 -11.08 39.18 6.51
CA TYR A 648 -10.44 38.38 7.54
C TYR A 648 -9.20 39.09 8.08
N ILE A 649 -9.19 39.32 9.39
CA ILE A 649 -8.01 39.81 10.11
C ILE A 649 -7.60 38.79 11.16
N LYS A 650 -6.31 38.50 11.20
CA LYS A 650 -5.66 37.86 12.33
C LYS A 650 -4.75 38.86 13.05
N GLY A 651 -5.10 39.26 14.29
CA GLY A 651 -4.33 40.18 15.13
C GLY A 651 -5.08 40.62 16.39
N SER A 652 -4.39 41.04 17.45
CA SER A 652 -5.02 41.45 18.74
C SER A 652 -5.60 42.87 18.67
N LEU A 653 -6.92 43.01 18.87
CA LEU A 653 -7.61 44.31 18.96
C LEU A 653 -7.41 44.99 20.32
N THR A 654 -7.50 46.32 20.34
CA THR A 654 -7.65 47.10 21.58
C THR A 654 -9.13 47.15 22.03
N ASP A 655 -9.37 47.33 23.33
CA ASP A 655 -10.74 47.35 23.91
C ASP A 655 -11.61 48.51 23.39
N ASP A 656 -10.99 49.64 23.03
CA ASP A 656 -11.70 50.81 22.49
C ASP A 656 -12.24 50.57 21.09
N VAL A 657 -11.52 49.80 20.26
CA VAL A 657 -12.00 49.42 18.92
C VAL A 657 -12.98 48.28 18.95
N SER A 658 -12.90 47.36 19.92
CA SER A 658 -13.99 46.40 20.14
C SER A 658 -15.31 47.14 20.41
N LYS A 659 -15.30 48.24 21.18
CA LYS A 659 -16.50 49.06 21.41
C LYS A 659 -16.95 49.78 20.14
N ASN A 660 -16.07 50.46 19.42
CA ASN A 660 -16.43 51.16 18.19
C ASN A 660 -16.93 50.23 17.08
N LEU A 661 -16.33 49.05 16.93
CA LEU A 661 -16.77 48.01 15.99
C LEU A 661 -18.16 47.49 16.38
N SER A 662 -18.37 47.22 17.68
CA SER A 662 -19.70 46.80 18.17
C SER A 662 -20.77 47.86 17.94
N GLN A 663 -20.43 49.14 18.12
CA GLN A 663 -21.34 50.27 17.93
C GLN A 663 -21.62 50.55 16.44
N TRP A 664 -20.63 50.34 15.57
CA TRP A 664 -20.79 50.42 14.11
C TRP A 664 -21.67 49.30 13.58
N LEU A 665 -21.45 48.05 14.04
CA LEU A 665 -22.27 46.87 13.69
C LEU A 665 -23.73 47.05 14.13
N MET A 666 -23.95 47.60 15.33
CA MET A 666 -25.30 47.91 15.84
C MET A 666 -26.00 49.00 15.00
N ASN A 667 -25.25 49.93 14.42
CA ASN A 667 -25.80 51.03 13.60
C ASN A 667 -26.04 50.64 12.13
N HIS A 668 -25.47 49.53 11.63
CA HIS A 668 -25.57 49.08 10.25
C HIS A 668 -26.21 47.69 10.15
N SER A 669 -27.44 47.55 10.65
CA SER A 669 -28.24 46.31 10.68
C SER A 669 -28.81 45.85 9.32
N HIS A 670 -28.31 46.41 8.21
CA HIS A 670 -28.76 46.11 6.85
C HIS A 670 -27.59 45.69 5.96
N LEU A 671 -26.76 44.75 6.44
CA LEU A 671 -25.77 44.05 5.61
C LEU A 671 -26.47 42.86 4.92
N ASP A 672 -26.05 42.47 3.71
CA ASP A 672 -26.70 41.38 2.99
C ASP A 672 -26.28 40.02 3.60
N SER A 673 -27.13 38.99 3.50
CA SER A 673 -26.98 37.70 4.23
C SER A 673 -25.78 36.83 3.81
N GLU A 674 -24.91 37.31 2.93
CA GLU A 674 -23.72 36.60 2.45
C GLU A 674 -22.39 37.21 2.95
N ASP A 675 -22.45 38.27 3.76
CA ASP A 675 -21.27 38.99 4.22
C ASP A 675 -20.71 38.40 5.53
N LEU A 676 -19.42 38.04 5.53
CA LEU A 676 -18.73 37.35 6.64
C LEU A 676 -17.57 38.18 7.18
N PHE A 677 -17.62 38.50 8.48
CA PHE A 677 -16.54 39.18 9.19
C PHE A 677 -15.96 38.26 10.28
N LEU A 678 -14.65 38.01 10.20
CA LEU A 678 -13.93 37.11 11.10
C LEU A 678 -12.73 37.82 11.70
N VAL A 679 -12.72 37.94 13.04
CA VAL A 679 -11.59 38.53 13.77
C VAL A 679 -11.19 37.65 14.95
N GLU A 680 -9.89 37.43 15.14
CA GLU A 680 -9.35 36.74 16.31
C GLU A 680 -9.02 37.74 17.43
N TYR A 681 -9.74 37.67 18.56
CA TYR A 681 -9.46 38.44 19.77
C TYR A 681 -8.99 37.51 20.89
N ASP A 682 -7.78 37.74 21.40
CA ASP A 682 -7.22 37.05 22.57
C ASP A 682 -7.34 35.51 22.48
N SER A 683 -6.92 34.96 21.34
CA SER A 683 -7.02 33.53 20.98
C SER A 683 -8.45 32.97 20.86
N LYS A 684 -9.45 33.84 20.71
CA LYS A 684 -10.86 33.48 20.44
C LYS A 684 -11.35 34.13 19.16
N TRP A 685 -12.11 33.40 18.35
CA TRP A 685 -12.67 33.92 17.11
C TRP A 685 -14.01 34.59 17.38
N ILE A 686 -14.16 35.83 16.89
CA ILE A 686 -15.42 36.56 16.81
C ILE A 686 -15.86 36.50 15.35
N THR A 687 -16.95 35.77 15.12
CA THR A 687 -17.67 35.73 13.83
C THR A 687 -18.85 36.67 13.90
N VAL A 688 -18.94 37.63 12.99
CA VAL A 688 -20.13 38.46 12.80
C VAL A 688 -20.77 38.08 11.47
N TRP A 689 -22.03 37.69 11.52
CA TRP A 689 -22.87 37.38 10.37
C TRP A 689 -23.98 38.42 10.30
N SER A 690 -24.36 38.83 9.10
CA SER A 690 -25.54 39.67 8.93
C SER A 690 -26.82 38.84 9.02
N GLN A 691 -27.33 38.65 10.25
CA GLN A 691 -28.76 38.47 10.59
C GLN A 691 -29.00 38.49 12.10
#